data_AF-A0A9Q4DS76-F1
#
_entry.id   AF-A0A9Q4DS76-F1
#
_cell.length_a   1.000
_cell.length_b   1.000
_cell.length_c   1.000
_cell.angle_alpha   90.00
_cell.angle_beta   90.00
_cell.angle_gamma   90.00
#
_symmetry.space_group_name_H-M   'P 1'
#
loop_
_entity.id
_entity.type
_entity.pdbx_description
1 polymer ?
#
loop_
_entity_poly.entity_id
_entity_poly.type
_entity_poly.pdbx_seq_one_letter_code
_entity_poly.pdbx_strand_id
1 'polypeptide(L)'
;MLDVNNFEYMNIGLASPDKIRSWSFGEVKKPETINYRTLKPEKDGLFCERIFGPTKDWECHCGKYKRVRYKGVVCDRCGVEVTRAKVRRERMGHIELAAPVSHIWYFKGIPSRMGLVLDMSPRALEEVIYFASYVVTDPANTPLEKKQLLSEKEYRAYLDKYGNKFQASMGAEAIHKLLQDIDLVKEVDMLKEELKTSQGQRRTRAIKRLEVLEAFRNSGNKPSWMILDVLPVIPPELRPMVQLDGGRFATSDLNDLYRRVINRNNRLKRLLDLGAPSIIVQNEKRMLQEAVDALIDNGRRGRPVTGPGNRPLKSLSHMLKGKQGRFRQNLLGKRVDYSGRSVIVVGPHLKMYQCGLPKEMALELFKPFVMKELVEKGLAHNIKSAKRKIERVQPEVWDVLESVIKEHPVLLNRAPTLHRLGIQAFEPTLVEGRAIRLHPLVCTAYNADFDGDQMAVHVPLSAEAQAEARILMLAAQNILNPKDGKPVVTPSQDMVLGNYYLTLERAGAVGEGMVFKNTDEALLAYQNGYVHLHTRVAVAANSLKNVTFTEEQRSKLLITTVGKLVFNEILPESFPYMNEPTKSNIEEKTPDRFFLEKGADVKAVIEQQPINAPFKKGILGKIIAEIFKRFHITETSKMLDRMKNLGFKYSTKAGITVGVSDIVVLDDKQEILEEAQSKVDNVMKQFRRGLITEEERYERVISIWSAAKDVIQGKLMKSLDELNPIYMMSDSGARGNASNFTQLAGMRGLMANPAGRIIELPIKSSFREGLTVLEYFISTHGARKGLADTALKTADSGYLTRRLVDVAQDVIIRETDCGTDRGILAKPLKEGTETIERLEERLIGRFARKQVKHPETGEVLVNENELIDEDKALEIVEAGIEEVWIRSAFTCNTPHGVCKRCYGRNLATGSDVEVGEAVGIIAAQSIGEPGTQLTMRTFHTGGVAGDDITQGLPRIQELFEARNPKGQATITEIDGTVVEINEVRDKQQEIVVQGAVETRSYTAPYNSRLKVAEGDKITRGQVLTEGSIDPKELLKVTDLTTVQEYLLHEVQKVYRMQGVEIGDKHVEVMVRQMLRKVRVIDAGDTDVLPGTLLDIHQFTEANKKVLLEGNRPATGRPVLLGITKASLETDSFLSAASFQETTRVLTDAAIKGKRDELLGLKENVIIGKLVPAGTGMMKYRKVKPVSNVQPTEDMVPVE
;
A
#
# COMPACT_ATOMS: atom_id res chain seq x y z
N MET A 1 37.18 -11.66 10.84
CA MET A 1 36.03 -10.76 10.60
C MET A 1 34.83 -11.66 10.40
N LEU A 2 33.80 -11.56 11.26
CA LEU A 2 32.51 -12.19 11.00
C LEU A 2 32.03 -11.71 9.63
N ASP A 3 31.63 -12.63 8.75
CA ASP A 3 30.94 -12.27 7.51
C ASP A 3 29.67 -11.51 7.91
N VAL A 4 29.63 -10.20 7.63
CA VAL A 4 28.62 -9.25 8.12
C VAL A 4 27.21 -9.61 7.62
N ASN A 5 27.11 -10.53 6.66
CA ASN A 5 25.84 -11.04 6.13
C ASN A 5 25.24 -12.19 6.95
N ASN A 6 26.03 -12.83 7.83
CA ASN A 6 25.64 -14.01 8.61
C ASN A 6 25.34 -13.68 10.07
N PHE A 7 24.32 -12.85 10.29
CA PHE A 7 23.74 -12.64 11.63
C PHE A 7 22.22 -12.83 11.58
N GLU A 8 21.65 -13.36 12.67
CA GLU A 8 20.22 -13.74 12.76
C GLU A 8 19.37 -12.68 13.43
N TYR A 9 19.94 -11.90 14.36
CA TYR A 9 19.20 -10.95 15.19
C TYR A 9 20.00 -9.66 15.43
N MET A 10 19.29 -8.58 15.77
CA MET A 10 19.88 -7.29 16.13
C MET A 10 19.37 -6.80 17.48
N ASN A 11 20.29 -6.43 18.38
CA ASN A 11 19.95 -5.91 19.70
C ASN A 11 20.17 -4.39 19.76
N ILE A 12 19.35 -3.70 20.56
CA ILE A 12 19.51 -2.29 20.91
C ILE A 12 19.46 -2.11 22.42
N GLY A 13 20.32 -1.25 22.96
CA GLY A 13 20.41 -0.98 24.40
C GLY A 13 21.05 0.38 24.69
N LEU A 14 21.10 0.75 25.97
CA LEU A 14 21.82 1.94 26.41
C LEU A 14 23.34 1.70 26.34
N ALA A 15 24.09 2.74 25.96
CA ALA A 15 25.54 2.68 25.92
C ALA A 15 26.12 3.21 27.24
N SER A 16 26.89 2.37 27.95
CA SER A 16 27.63 2.83 29.13
C SER A 16 28.79 3.75 28.74
N PRO A 17 29.25 4.64 29.64
CA PRO A 17 30.41 5.49 29.38
C PRO A 17 31.66 4.70 28.95
N ASP A 18 31.93 3.56 29.59
CA ASP A 18 33.05 2.70 29.24
C ASP A 18 32.89 2.04 27.87
N LYS A 19 31.65 1.70 27.48
CA LYS A 19 31.37 1.20 26.14
C LYS A 19 31.65 2.27 25.09
N ILE A 20 31.25 3.51 25.34
CA ILE A 20 31.54 4.65 24.44
C ILE A 20 33.05 4.86 24.30
N ARG A 21 33.81 4.80 25.40
CA ARG A 21 35.28 4.86 25.37
C ARG A 21 35.89 3.70 24.57
N SER A 22 35.36 2.48 24.71
CA SER A 22 35.84 1.30 23.97
C SER A 22 35.66 1.41 22.45
N TRP A 23 34.65 2.15 21.99
CA TRP A 23 34.44 2.41 20.56
C TRP A 23 35.37 3.47 19.99
N SER A 24 35.97 4.30 20.85
CA SER A 24 36.73 5.45 20.43
C SER A 24 38.18 5.12 20.13
N PHE A 25 38.68 5.71 19.05
CA PHE A 25 40.09 5.67 18.67
C PHE A 25 40.89 6.87 19.21
N GLY A 26 40.24 7.81 19.89
CA GLY A 26 40.90 8.97 20.49
C GLY A 26 39.94 10.09 20.90
N GLU A 27 40.40 10.90 21.86
CA GLU A 27 39.67 12.06 22.39
C GLU A 27 39.84 13.29 21.48
N VAL A 28 38.73 13.94 21.13
CA VAL A 28 38.72 15.20 20.38
C VAL A 28 38.73 16.38 21.37
N LYS A 29 39.84 17.12 21.40
CA LYS A 29 40.03 18.24 22.33
C LYS A 29 39.82 19.60 21.68
N LYS A 30 40.07 19.69 20.37
CA LYS A 30 40.13 20.94 19.63
C LYS A 30 38.91 21.11 18.71
N PRO A 31 38.27 22.29 18.67
CA PRO A 31 37.12 22.55 17.82
C PRO A 31 37.50 22.76 16.34
N GLU A 32 38.78 22.95 16.02
CA GLU A 32 39.24 23.20 14.66
C GLU A 32 39.01 21.98 13.75
N THR A 33 38.73 22.24 12.46
CA THR A 33 38.46 21.20 11.46
C THR A 33 39.70 20.92 10.62
N ILE A 34 40.00 21.81 9.67
CA ILE A 34 41.19 21.78 8.83
C ILE A 34 41.89 23.13 8.89
N ASN A 35 43.16 23.12 8.55
CA ASN A 35 43.90 24.33 8.32
C ASN A 35 43.56 24.89 6.94
N TYR A 36 42.93 26.06 6.89
CA TYR A 36 42.48 26.67 5.62
C TYR A 36 43.61 27.05 4.66
N ARG A 37 44.86 27.20 5.15
CA ARG A 37 46.03 27.50 4.31
C ARG A 37 46.63 26.25 3.68
N THR A 38 46.73 25.17 4.45
CA THR A 38 47.39 23.92 3.99
C THR A 38 46.42 22.85 3.51
N LEU A 39 45.12 23.06 3.74
CA LEU A 39 44.03 22.11 3.50
C LEU A 39 44.18 20.78 4.25
N LYS A 40 45.08 20.73 5.24
CA LYS A 40 45.36 19.55 6.05
C LYS A 40 44.51 19.52 7.31
N PRO A 41 44.07 18.34 7.78
CA PRO A 41 43.37 18.22 9.04
C PRO A 41 44.22 18.64 10.24
N GLU A 42 43.59 19.33 11.20
CA GLU A 42 44.28 19.80 12.40
C GLU A 42 44.51 18.67 13.42
N LYS A 43 45.59 18.78 14.20
CA LYS A 43 45.90 17.82 15.27
C LYS A 43 44.89 17.98 16.42
N ASP A 44 44.33 16.86 16.87
CA ASP A 44 43.27 16.78 17.90
C ASP A 44 41.94 17.47 17.54
N GLY A 45 41.82 17.94 16.30
CA GLY A 45 40.61 18.53 15.75
C GLY A 45 39.58 17.50 15.28
N LEU A 46 38.44 17.99 14.81
CA LEU A 46 37.32 17.16 14.35
C LEU A 46 37.64 16.28 13.12
N PHE A 47 38.72 16.55 12.39
CA PHE A 47 39.13 15.76 11.21
C PHE A 47 40.49 15.08 11.39
N CYS A 48 41.03 15.05 12.61
CA CYS A 48 42.39 14.60 12.92
C CYS A 48 42.73 13.22 12.32
N GLU A 49 43.83 13.14 11.55
CA GLU A 49 44.28 11.89 10.94
C GLU A 49 44.79 10.86 11.96
N ARG A 50 45.27 11.32 13.13
CA ARG A 50 45.73 10.42 14.19
C ARG A 50 44.58 9.59 14.78
N ILE A 51 43.42 10.21 14.95
CA ILE A 51 42.24 9.59 15.56
C ILE A 51 41.47 8.78 14.50
N PHE A 52 41.16 9.41 13.37
CA PHE A 52 40.25 8.83 12.38
C PHE A 52 40.95 8.00 11.31
N GLY A 53 42.28 8.09 11.16
CA GLY A 53 43.06 7.43 10.12
C GLY A 53 43.51 8.37 9.00
N PRO A 54 44.36 7.90 8.07
CA PRO A 54 45.00 8.74 7.05
C PRO A 54 44.02 9.23 5.97
N THR A 55 44.22 10.44 5.45
CA THR A 55 43.38 11.00 4.36
C THR A 55 43.71 10.39 2.99
N LYS A 56 44.94 9.90 2.82
CA LYS A 56 45.42 9.24 1.59
C LYS A 56 45.73 7.77 1.86
N ASP A 57 45.48 6.91 0.89
CA ASP A 57 45.75 5.49 1.01
C ASP A 57 47.25 5.23 1.20
N TRP A 58 47.59 4.50 2.27
CA TRP A 58 48.96 4.07 2.57
C TRP A 58 49.99 5.21 2.72
N GLU A 59 49.54 6.40 3.14
CA GLU A 59 50.40 7.56 3.37
C GLU A 59 50.09 8.18 4.74
N CYS A 60 51.13 8.38 5.56
CA CYS A 60 50.99 9.10 6.83
C CYS A 60 50.98 10.62 6.62
N HIS A 61 50.41 11.37 7.57
CA HIS A 61 50.22 12.83 7.50
C HIS A 61 51.49 13.64 7.14
N CYS A 62 52.63 13.26 7.71
CA CYS A 62 53.91 13.95 7.52
C CYS A 62 54.68 13.49 6.26
N GLY A 63 54.21 12.45 5.57
CA GLY A 63 54.83 11.92 4.37
C GLY A 63 56.10 11.07 4.59
N LYS A 64 56.49 10.77 5.85
CA LYS A 64 57.64 9.89 6.17
C LYS A 64 57.44 8.46 5.65
N TYR A 65 56.31 7.86 5.99
CA TYR A 65 55.91 6.54 5.50
C TYR A 65 54.89 6.70 4.37
N LYS A 66 55.23 6.13 3.21
CA LYS A 66 54.41 6.10 1.98
C LYS A 66 54.50 4.71 1.35
N ARG A 67 53.42 4.27 0.69
CA ARG A 67 53.26 2.98 0.00
C ARG A 67 52.87 1.83 0.92
N VAL A 68 52.28 0.80 0.30
CA VAL A 68 51.69 -0.39 0.96
C VAL A 68 52.67 -1.16 1.85
N ARG A 69 53.99 -1.10 1.59
CA ARG A 69 55.02 -1.83 2.35
C ARG A 69 55.05 -1.49 3.86
N TYR A 70 54.53 -0.33 4.26
CA TYR A 70 54.48 0.11 5.65
C TYR A 70 53.10 -0.12 6.29
N LYS A 71 52.29 -1.03 5.74
CA LYS A 71 50.95 -1.38 6.25
C LYS A 71 50.99 -1.67 7.75
N GLY A 72 50.16 -0.96 8.51
CA GLY A 72 50.01 -1.14 9.96
C GLY A 72 51.09 -0.45 10.81
N VAL A 73 52.10 0.18 10.20
CA VAL A 73 53.11 0.95 10.94
C VAL A 73 52.50 2.28 11.41
N VAL A 74 52.60 2.55 12.71
CA VAL A 74 52.25 3.85 13.29
C VAL A 74 53.43 4.80 13.16
N CYS A 75 53.22 5.94 12.52
CA CYS A 75 54.30 6.89 12.30
C CYS A 75 54.77 7.53 13.63
N ASP A 76 56.05 7.44 13.93
CA ASP A 76 56.70 8.04 15.10
C ASP A 76 56.58 9.57 15.14
N ARG A 77 56.57 10.24 13.98
CA ARG A 77 56.52 11.71 13.90
C ARG A 77 55.10 12.28 14.04
N CYS A 78 54.12 11.66 13.41
CA CYS A 78 52.74 12.19 13.36
C CYS A 78 51.69 11.33 14.09
N GLY A 79 52.06 10.14 14.55
CA GLY A 79 51.17 9.20 15.24
C GLY A 79 50.08 8.58 14.37
N VAL A 80 50.10 8.81 13.05
CA VAL A 80 49.10 8.27 12.13
C VAL A 80 49.51 6.88 11.68
N GLU A 81 48.58 5.94 11.78
CA GLU A 81 48.72 4.57 11.29
C GLU A 81 48.60 4.52 9.75
N VAL A 82 49.56 3.87 9.09
CA VAL A 82 49.56 3.69 7.63
C VAL A 82 48.60 2.57 7.25
N THR A 83 47.38 2.96 6.88
CA THR A 83 46.30 2.06 6.46
C THR A 83 45.52 2.66 5.29
N ARG A 84 44.42 2.01 4.86
CA ARG A 84 43.52 2.55 3.84
C ARG A 84 42.74 3.74 4.37
N ALA A 85 42.54 4.77 3.56
CA ALA A 85 41.77 5.96 3.94
C ALA A 85 40.30 5.64 4.27
N LYS A 86 39.77 4.54 3.74
CA LYS A 86 38.39 4.06 4.01
C LYS A 86 38.08 3.92 5.52
N VAL A 87 39.07 3.64 6.36
CA VAL A 87 38.86 3.50 7.82
C VAL A 87 38.32 4.79 8.47
N ARG A 88 38.51 5.97 7.83
CA ARG A 88 37.95 7.26 8.28
C ARG A 88 36.43 7.34 8.26
N ARG A 89 35.77 6.34 7.66
CA ARG A 89 34.31 6.17 7.68
C ARG A 89 33.83 5.27 8.83
N GLU A 90 34.74 4.53 9.47
CA GLU A 90 34.43 3.53 10.49
C GLU A 90 34.91 3.95 11.89
N ARG A 91 36.10 4.56 12.01
CA ARG A 91 36.68 4.97 13.30
C ARG A 91 35.92 6.13 13.94
N MET A 92 35.49 5.97 15.20
CA MET A 92 34.81 7.01 15.99
C MET A 92 35.75 7.72 16.96
N GLY A 93 35.44 8.96 17.28
CA GLY A 93 36.08 9.74 18.36
C GLY A 93 35.16 9.85 19.58
N HIS A 94 35.65 10.45 20.67
CA HIS A 94 34.80 10.86 21.79
C HIS A 94 35.22 12.22 22.33
N ILE A 95 34.33 12.84 23.11
CA ILE A 95 34.57 14.07 23.88
C ILE A 95 34.31 13.75 25.34
N GLU A 96 35.29 14.01 26.19
CA GLU A 96 35.15 13.88 27.65
C GLU A 96 34.50 15.16 28.21
N LEU A 97 33.28 15.04 28.73
CA LEU A 97 32.54 16.19 29.24
C LEU A 97 33.06 16.59 30.63
N ALA A 98 33.14 17.89 30.88
CA ALA A 98 33.60 18.44 32.16
C ALA A 98 32.55 18.33 33.27
N ALA A 99 31.28 18.23 32.88
CA ALA A 99 30.15 17.99 33.76
C ALA A 99 29.19 17.01 33.07
N PRO A 100 28.53 16.11 33.81
CA PRO A 100 27.50 15.22 33.27
C PRO A 100 26.36 16.03 32.64
N VAL A 101 25.77 15.48 31.56
CA VAL A 101 24.62 16.09 30.89
C VAL A 101 23.49 15.08 30.72
N SER A 102 22.25 15.51 30.91
CA SER A 102 21.10 14.65 30.69
C SER A 102 20.88 14.37 29.20
N HIS A 103 20.46 13.17 28.83
CA HIS A 103 20.10 12.88 27.44
C HIS A 103 18.66 13.33 27.13
N ILE A 104 18.52 14.27 26.19
CA ILE A 104 17.25 14.95 25.87
C ILE A 104 16.07 14.01 25.53
N TRP A 105 16.31 12.85 24.90
CA TRP A 105 15.25 11.89 24.56
C TRP A 105 14.55 11.26 25.77
N TYR A 106 15.30 10.90 26.82
CA TYR A 106 14.72 10.29 28.03
C TYR A 106 14.09 11.32 28.95
N PHE A 107 14.56 12.56 28.89
CA PHE A 107 14.06 13.69 29.65
C PHE A 107 12.75 14.29 29.06
N LYS A 108 12.76 14.75 27.79
CA LYS A 108 11.60 15.38 27.10
C LYS A 108 10.78 14.42 26.23
N GLY A 109 10.91 13.11 26.48
CA GLY A 109 10.05 12.09 25.88
C GLY A 109 8.60 12.24 26.34
N ILE A 110 7.64 11.77 25.55
CA ILE A 110 6.24 11.64 25.96
C ILE A 110 5.93 10.14 26.01
N PRO A 111 5.80 9.53 27.20
CA PRO A 111 6.05 10.08 28.55
C PRO A 111 7.56 10.24 28.86
N SER A 112 7.89 11.09 29.86
CA SER A 112 9.27 11.27 30.33
C SER A 112 9.72 10.03 31.09
N ARG A 113 10.80 9.39 30.63
CA ARG A 113 11.28 8.14 31.20
C ARG A 113 11.97 8.37 32.54
N MET A 114 12.76 9.46 32.63
CA MET A 114 13.34 9.91 33.90
C MET A 114 12.25 10.24 34.94
N GLY A 115 11.16 10.90 34.51
CA GLY A 115 10.05 11.25 35.41
C GLY A 115 9.35 10.02 35.98
N LEU A 116 9.13 8.98 35.16
CA LEU A 116 8.53 7.73 35.64
C LEU A 116 9.46 6.98 36.60
N VAL A 117 10.75 6.84 36.27
CA VAL A 117 11.71 6.12 37.13
C VAL A 117 11.84 6.81 38.50
N LEU A 118 11.99 8.13 38.53
CA LEU A 118 12.20 8.88 39.76
C LEU A 118 10.92 9.28 40.51
N ASP A 119 9.75 9.06 39.91
CA ASP A 119 8.44 9.59 40.35
C ASP A 119 8.35 11.13 40.43
N MET A 120 9.19 11.82 39.67
CA MET A 120 9.24 13.27 39.63
C MET A 120 8.43 13.82 38.47
N SER A 121 7.81 15.00 38.66
CA SER A 121 7.12 15.67 37.56
C SER A 121 8.12 16.14 36.49
N PRO A 122 7.74 16.18 35.19
CA PRO A 122 8.62 16.68 34.15
C PRO A 122 9.08 18.13 34.37
N ARG A 123 8.23 18.95 35.01
CA ARG A 123 8.56 20.33 35.38
C ARG A 123 9.62 20.39 36.48
N ALA A 124 9.50 19.56 37.51
CA ALA A 124 10.51 19.46 38.56
C ALA A 124 11.88 19.06 37.99
N LEU A 125 11.91 18.06 37.10
CA LEU A 125 13.15 17.65 36.43
C LEU A 125 13.76 18.77 35.58
N GLU A 126 12.93 19.56 34.89
CA GLU A 126 13.39 20.69 34.10
C GLU A 126 14.02 21.79 34.97
N GLU A 127 13.39 22.11 36.09
CA GLU A 127 13.91 23.11 37.03
C GLU A 127 15.26 22.66 37.64
N VAL A 128 15.41 21.38 37.99
CA VAL A 128 16.67 20.84 38.52
C VAL A 128 17.75 20.79 37.43
N ILE A 129 17.48 20.19 36.26
CA ILE A 129 18.49 19.99 35.20
C ILE A 129 19.05 21.32 34.68
N TYR A 130 18.21 22.36 34.58
CA TYR A 130 18.63 23.67 34.08
C TYR A 130 18.95 24.69 35.18
N PHE A 131 19.29 24.21 36.38
CA PHE A 131 19.84 25.01 37.49
C PHE A 131 18.89 26.11 38.00
N ALA A 132 17.59 25.85 38.07
CA ALA A 132 16.60 26.76 38.65
C ALA A 132 16.28 26.45 40.12
N SER A 133 16.28 25.17 40.52
CA SER A 133 15.99 24.74 41.90
C SER A 133 16.93 23.61 42.33
N TYR A 134 17.14 23.50 43.65
CA TYR A 134 17.88 22.41 44.29
C TYR A 134 16.95 21.23 44.57
N VAL A 135 17.50 20.01 44.57
CA VAL A 135 16.81 18.80 45.00
C VAL A 135 17.61 18.12 46.11
N VAL A 136 16.92 17.68 47.16
CA VAL A 136 17.51 16.94 48.28
C VAL A 136 17.84 15.51 47.84
N THR A 137 19.13 15.15 47.86
CA THR A 137 19.61 13.80 47.54
C THR A 137 19.68 12.92 48.80
N ASP A 138 20.11 13.50 49.92
CA ASP A 138 20.18 12.84 51.21
C ASP A 138 19.65 13.77 52.32
N PRO A 139 18.47 13.47 52.90
CA PRO A 139 17.90 14.28 53.97
C PRO A 139 18.51 14.02 55.36
N ALA A 140 19.25 12.91 55.56
CA ALA A 140 19.74 12.46 56.87
C ALA A 140 18.69 12.60 58.00
N ASN A 141 19.01 13.32 59.09
CA ASN A 141 18.14 13.54 60.26
C ASN A 141 17.41 14.91 60.25
N THR A 142 17.12 15.45 59.06
CA THR A 142 16.39 16.73 58.91
C THR A 142 14.92 16.49 58.53
N PRO A 143 14.00 17.47 58.70
CA PRO A 143 12.59 17.30 58.30
C PRO A 143 12.37 17.35 56.79
N LEU A 144 13.43 17.23 55.99
CA LEU A 144 13.38 17.29 54.53
C LEU A 144 13.06 15.90 53.95
N GLU A 145 12.27 15.86 52.88
CA GLU A 145 11.98 14.61 52.18
C GLU A 145 13.02 14.33 51.08
N LYS A 146 13.29 13.05 50.81
CA LYS A 146 14.12 12.65 49.66
C LYS A 146 13.40 13.09 48.38
N LYS A 147 14.11 13.76 47.47
CA LYS A 147 13.58 14.38 46.23
C LYS A 147 12.75 15.66 46.45
N GLN A 148 12.75 16.25 47.64
CA GLN A 148 12.12 17.56 47.87
C GLN A 148 12.84 18.65 47.07
N LEU A 149 12.07 19.52 46.40
CA LEU A 149 12.58 20.68 45.70
C LEU A 149 12.73 21.87 46.66
N LEU A 150 13.85 22.58 46.55
CA LEU A 150 14.14 23.78 47.33
C LEU A 150 14.52 24.91 46.36
N SER A 151 13.90 26.07 46.55
CA SER A 151 14.38 27.32 45.94
C SER A 151 15.73 27.73 46.55
N GLU A 152 16.47 28.62 45.90
CA GLU A 152 17.74 29.11 46.44
C GLU A 152 17.57 29.78 47.82
N LYS A 153 16.43 30.47 48.03
CA LYS A 153 16.09 31.10 49.32
C LYS A 153 15.87 30.05 50.42
N GLU A 154 15.10 29.00 50.11
CA GLU A 154 14.85 27.91 51.05
C GLU A 154 16.12 27.11 51.33
N TYR A 155 16.91 26.80 50.30
CA TYR A 155 18.17 26.10 50.46
C TYR A 155 19.10 26.82 51.43
N ARG A 156 19.26 28.15 51.30
CA ARG A 156 20.03 28.96 52.27
C ARG A 156 19.42 28.90 53.67
N ALA A 157 18.11 29.08 53.81
CA ALA A 157 17.45 29.05 55.11
C ALA A 157 17.60 27.69 55.83
N TYR A 158 17.58 26.58 55.09
CA TYR A 158 17.84 25.24 55.62
C TYR A 158 19.32 25.00 55.90
N LEU A 159 20.22 25.49 55.04
CA LEU A 159 21.67 25.39 55.23
C LEU A 159 22.13 26.17 56.48
N ASP A 160 21.58 27.37 56.72
CA ASP A 160 21.87 28.18 57.90
C ASP A 160 21.39 27.51 59.20
N LYS A 161 20.27 26.78 59.14
CA LYS A 161 19.68 26.09 60.31
C LYS A 161 20.32 24.74 60.61
N TYR A 162 20.60 23.95 59.58
CA TYR A 162 20.99 22.53 59.74
C TYR A 162 22.44 22.25 59.33
N GLY A 163 23.15 23.23 58.76
CA GLY A 163 24.52 23.08 58.27
C GLY A 163 24.63 21.97 57.21
N ASN A 164 25.72 21.22 57.25
CA ASN A 164 26.04 20.16 56.27
C ASN A 164 25.32 18.83 56.56
N LYS A 165 24.28 18.81 57.41
CA LYS A 165 23.60 17.56 57.81
C LYS A 165 22.79 16.94 56.67
N PHE A 166 22.27 17.75 55.75
CA PHE A 166 21.57 17.29 54.56
C PHE A 166 22.36 17.64 53.31
N GLN A 167 22.20 16.86 52.24
CA GLN A 167 22.78 17.16 50.93
C GLN A 167 21.67 17.50 49.94
N ALA A 168 21.76 18.69 49.35
CA ALA A 168 20.97 19.08 48.20
C ALA A 168 21.89 19.58 47.07
N SER A 169 21.53 19.29 45.83
CA SER A 169 22.29 19.67 44.65
C SER A 169 21.35 20.02 43.50
N MET A 170 21.88 20.56 42.41
CA MET A 170 21.14 20.90 41.20
C MET A 170 21.93 20.52 39.95
N GLY A 171 21.26 20.51 38.81
CA GLY A 171 21.82 20.07 37.53
C GLY A 171 21.72 18.56 37.32
N ALA A 172 22.31 18.09 36.21
CA ALA A 172 22.31 16.68 35.85
C ALA A 172 23.04 15.79 36.88
N GLU A 173 23.99 16.33 37.65
CA GLU A 173 24.72 15.64 38.72
C GLU A 173 23.78 15.18 39.85
N ALA A 174 22.81 16.02 40.22
CA ALA A 174 21.83 15.68 41.25
C ALA A 174 20.92 14.54 40.80
N ILE A 175 20.46 14.59 39.54
CA ILE A 175 19.67 13.51 38.94
C ILE A 175 20.48 12.23 38.78
N HIS A 176 21.76 12.33 38.44
CA HIS A 176 22.66 11.19 38.33
C HIS A 176 22.78 10.44 39.67
N LYS A 177 22.99 11.17 40.79
CA LYS A 177 23.00 10.57 42.13
C LYS A 177 21.68 9.88 42.46
N LEU A 178 20.54 10.54 42.21
CA LEU A 178 19.22 9.95 42.45
C LEU A 178 18.98 8.67 41.64
N LEU A 179 19.50 8.59 40.41
CA LEU A 179 19.42 7.41 39.56
C LEU A 179 20.42 6.31 39.94
N GLN A 180 21.49 6.63 40.68
CA GLN A 180 22.42 5.64 41.23
C GLN A 180 21.88 5.02 42.52
N ASP A 181 21.20 5.82 43.34
CA ASP A 181 20.61 5.40 44.61
C ASP A 181 19.32 4.58 44.47
N ILE A 182 18.73 4.52 43.28
CA ILE A 182 17.45 3.86 43.07
C ILE A 182 17.61 2.33 43.09
N ASP A 183 16.88 1.66 43.99
CA ASP A 183 16.77 0.21 44.04
C ASP A 183 15.55 -0.25 43.23
N LEU A 184 15.83 -0.85 42.06
CA LEU A 184 14.79 -1.33 41.16
C LEU A 184 13.96 -2.47 41.76
N VAL A 185 14.56 -3.36 42.56
CA VAL A 185 13.85 -4.53 43.09
C VAL A 185 12.83 -4.09 44.12
N LYS A 186 13.27 -3.28 45.09
CA LYS A 186 12.42 -2.75 46.15
C LYS A 186 11.26 -1.89 45.60
N GLU A 187 11.51 -1.03 44.62
CA GLU A 187 10.46 -0.19 44.02
C GLU A 187 9.45 -1.01 43.21
N VAL A 188 9.88 -2.06 42.51
CA VAL A 188 8.98 -2.95 41.76
C VAL A 188 8.05 -3.70 42.70
N ASP A 189 8.57 -4.26 43.80
CA ASP A 189 7.76 -5.01 44.77
C ASP A 189 6.74 -4.09 45.46
N MET A 190 7.14 -2.87 45.82
CA MET A 190 6.25 -1.86 46.39
C MET A 190 5.11 -1.49 45.42
N LEU A 191 5.43 -1.27 44.15
CA LEU A 191 4.43 -0.93 43.13
C LEU A 191 3.48 -2.09 42.84
N LYS A 192 3.94 -3.35 42.90
CA LYS A 192 3.08 -4.53 42.74
C LYS A 192 2.06 -4.65 43.87
N GLU A 193 2.47 -4.39 45.11
CA GLU A 193 1.55 -4.35 46.25
C GLU A 193 0.56 -3.17 46.16
N GLU A 194 1.03 -1.97 45.78
CA GLU A 194 0.16 -0.81 45.56
C GLU A 194 -0.89 -1.07 44.47
N LEU A 195 -0.56 -1.86 43.46
CA LEU A 195 -1.44 -2.16 42.33
C LEU A 195 -2.66 -3.02 42.72
N LYS A 196 -2.56 -3.80 43.80
CA LYS A 196 -3.66 -4.66 44.30
C LYS A 196 -4.83 -3.84 44.83
N THR A 197 -4.54 -2.68 45.45
CA THR A 197 -5.56 -1.83 46.11
C THR A 197 -5.91 -0.58 45.29
N SER A 198 -5.01 -0.11 44.44
CA SER A 198 -5.18 1.14 43.68
C SER A 198 -6.20 1.03 42.55
N GLN A 199 -7.09 2.03 42.44
CA GLN A 199 -8.07 2.15 41.34
C GLN A 199 -7.91 3.48 40.56
N GLY A 200 -8.55 3.57 39.39
CA GLY A 200 -8.61 4.80 38.59
C GLY A 200 -7.24 5.33 38.08
N GLN A 201 -7.07 6.66 38.11
CA GLN A 201 -5.88 7.36 37.60
C GLN A 201 -4.58 6.89 38.27
N ARG A 202 -4.62 6.65 39.59
CA ARG A 202 -3.47 6.19 40.38
C ARG A 202 -2.96 4.85 39.89
N ARG A 203 -3.88 3.90 39.64
CA ARG A 203 -3.56 2.59 39.05
C ARG A 203 -2.88 2.72 37.69
N THR A 204 -3.37 3.60 36.81
CA THR A 204 -2.77 3.78 35.47
C THR A 204 -1.35 4.33 35.51
N ARG A 205 -1.05 5.23 36.46
CA ARG A 205 0.32 5.75 36.67
C ARG A 205 1.22 4.65 37.24
N ALA A 206 0.74 3.89 38.22
CA ALA A 206 1.46 2.77 38.81
C ALA A 206 1.82 1.71 37.75
N ILE A 207 0.88 1.32 36.87
CA ILE A 207 1.14 0.37 35.76
C ILE A 207 2.25 0.89 34.83
N LYS A 208 2.18 2.15 34.39
CA LYS A 208 3.20 2.73 33.50
C LYS A 208 4.57 2.81 34.16
N ARG A 209 4.61 3.06 35.46
CA ARG A 209 5.84 3.15 36.24
C ARG A 209 6.45 1.76 36.43
N LEU A 210 5.62 0.78 36.77
CA LEU A 210 5.99 -0.63 36.88
C LEU A 210 6.54 -1.17 35.56
N GLU A 211 5.90 -0.89 34.42
CA GLU A 211 6.38 -1.30 33.10
C GLU A 211 7.81 -0.84 32.83
N VAL A 212 8.12 0.43 33.15
CA VAL A 212 9.47 0.99 32.91
C VAL A 212 10.50 0.39 33.88
N LEU A 213 10.15 0.21 35.16
CA LEU A 213 11.07 -0.35 36.15
C LEU A 213 11.35 -1.84 35.89
N GLU A 214 10.34 -2.63 35.55
CA GLU A 214 10.55 -4.02 35.12
C GLU A 214 11.36 -4.09 33.83
N ALA A 215 11.16 -3.19 32.86
CA ALA A 215 11.99 -3.14 31.67
C ALA A 215 13.47 -2.88 32.00
N PHE A 216 13.77 -2.00 32.96
CA PHE A 216 15.15 -1.79 33.43
C PHE A 216 15.72 -3.02 34.13
N ARG A 217 14.93 -3.66 35.00
CA ARG A 217 15.32 -4.89 35.70
C ARG A 217 15.63 -6.03 34.72
N ASN A 218 14.79 -6.23 33.71
CA ASN A 218 14.92 -7.34 32.74
C ASN A 218 15.99 -7.10 31.67
N SER A 219 16.21 -5.84 31.26
CA SER A 219 17.17 -5.50 30.20
C SER A 219 18.63 -5.52 30.65
N GLY A 220 18.89 -5.49 31.96
CA GLY A 220 20.24 -5.34 32.53
C GLY A 220 20.86 -3.95 32.36
N ASN A 221 20.11 -2.99 31.80
CA ASN A 221 20.53 -1.60 31.71
C ASN A 221 20.49 -0.93 33.09
N LYS A 222 21.44 -0.03 33.37
CA LYS A 222 21.37 0.83 34.56
C LYS A 222 20.65 2.14 34.27
N PRO A 223 19.69 2.59 35.10
CA PRO A 223 19.01 3.87 34.90
C PRO A 223 19.95 5.07 34.83
N SER A 224 21.09 5.02 35.54
CA SER A 224 22.12 6.07 35.55
C SER A 224 22.70 6.36 34.16
N TRP A 225 22.70 5.40 33.23
CA TRP A 225 23.21 5.58 31.85
C TRP A 225 22.36 6.52 30.98
N MET A 226 21.22 7.02 31.49
CA MET A 226 20.50 8.11 30.83
C MET A 226 21.22 9.47 30.95
N ILE A 227 22.21 9.58 31.84
CA ILE A 227 23.10 10.73 31.99
C ILE A 227 24.40 10.43 31.24
N LEU A 228 24.83 11.35 30.38
CA LEU A 228 26.03 11.22 29.56
C LEU A 228 27.21 11.88 30.27
N ASP A 229 28.25 11.10 30.55
CA ASP A 229 29.56 11.60 30.96
C ASP A 229 30.50 11.77 29.74
N VAL A 230 30.31 10.93 28.73
CA VAL A 230 31.13 10.87 27.51
C VAL A 230 30.24 10.97 26.29
N LEU A 231 30.63 11.81 25.32
CA LEU A 231 29.88 12.01 24.09
C LEU A 231 30.64 11.45 22.88
N PRO A 232 30.09 10.48 22.12
CA PRO A 232 30.74 9.97 20.91
C PRO A 232 30.71 10.98 19.75
N VAL A 233 31.77 10.97 18.94
CA VAL A 233 31.94 11.79 17.74
C VAL A 233 31.90 10.92 16.51
N ILE A 234 30.94 11.19 15.62
CA ILE A 234 30.78 10.48 14.35
C ILE A 234 32.03 10.64 13.45
N PRO A 235 32.41 9.62 12.66
CA PRO A 235 33.53 9.67 11.74
C PRO A 235 33.42 10.82 10.70
N PRO A 236 34.53 11.46 10.30
CA PRO A 236 34.53 12.65 9.45
C PRO A 236 33.93 12.44 8.06
N GLU A 237 34.07 11.26 7.46
CA GLU A 237 33.49 10.95 6.14
C GLU A 237 31.95 10.93 6.14
N LEU A 238 31.31 10.79 7.30
CA LEU A 238 29.85 10.89 7.46
C LEU A 238 29.37 12.33 7.71
N ARG A 239 30.31 13.26 7.90
CA ARG A 239 30.07 14.71 8.06
C ARG A 239 31.07 15.51 7.22
N PRO A 240 31.10 15.28 5.90
CA PRO A 240 32.15 15.81 5.03
C PRO A 240 32.10 17.32 4.95
N MET A 241 33.20 17.87 4.47
CA MET A 241 33.32 19.25 4.07
C MET A 241 33.79 19.28 2.62
N VAL A 242 32.99 19.93 1.76
CA VAL A 242 33.18 19.91 0.31
C VAL A 242 33.65 21.27 -0.13
N GLN A 243 34.67 21.30 -0.97
CA GLN A 243 35.14 22.53 -1.59
C GLN A 243 34.17 22.93 -2.71
N LEU A 244 33.65 24.15 -2.64
CA LEU A 244 32.84 24.75 -3.69
C LEU A 244 33.73 25.55 -4.66
N ASP A 245 33.18 25.84 -5.83
CA ASP A 245 33.79 26.76 -6.79
C ASP A 245 34.03 28.12 -6.11
N GLY A 246 35.25 28.66 -6.25
CA GLY A 246 35.70 29.87 -5.55
C GLY A 246 36.40 29.65 -4.21
N GLY A 247 36.83 28.43 -3.89
CA GLY A 247 37.69 28.13 -2.74
C GLY A 247 37.00 28.18 -1.38
N ARG A 248 35.66 28.33 -1.36
CA ARG A 248 34.84 28.24 -0.15
C ARG A 248 34.58 26.78 0.22
N PHE A 249 34.37 26.50 1.50
CA PHE A 249 33.99 25.18 1.98
C PHE A 249 32.53 25.16 2.43
N ALA A 250 31.77 24.20 1.92
CA ALA A 250 30.48 23.82 2.47
C ALA A 250 30.68 22.76 3.54
N THR A 251 30.25 23.04 4.77
CA THR A 251 30.35 22.13 5.91
C THR A 251 28.99 21.56 6.28
N SER A 252 28.95 20.30 6.71
CA SER A 252 27.76 19.73 7.36
C SER A 252 27.42 20.47 8.66
N ASP A 253 26.12 20.70 8.90
CA ASP A 253 25.58 21.34 10.11
C ASP A 253 26.06 20.66 11.42
N LEU A 254 26.34 19.35 11.39
CA LEU A 254 26.85 18.61 12.53
C LEU A 254 28.20 19.12 13.01
N ASN A 255 29.07 19.54 12.08
CA ASN A 255 30.38 20.06 12.46
C ASN A 255 30.25 21.33 13.30
N ASP A 256 29.28 22.21 12.99
CA ASP A 256 29.03 23.41 13.77
C ASP A 256 28.42 23.12 15.15
N LEU A 257 27.53 22.12 15.24
CA LEU A 257 26.97 21.67 16.51
C LEU A 257 28.06 21.03 17.40
N TYR A 258 28.91 20.16 16.86
CA TYR A 258 30.05 19.60 17.60
C TYR A 258 31.03 20.68 18.06
N ARG A 259 31.34 21.65 17.19
CA ARG A 259 32.21 22.79 17.54
C ARG A 259 31.67 23.58 18.73
N ARG A 260 30.36 23.86 18.75
CA ARG A 260 29.71 24.55 19.88
C ARG A 260 29.87 23.76 21.18
N VAL A 261 29.65 22.44 21.15
CA VAL A 261 29.83 21.57 22.34
C VAL A 261 31.29 21.61 22.82
N ILE A 262 32.26 21.42 21.93
CA ILE A 262 33.69 21.42 22.30
C ILE A 262 34.11 22.77 22.88
N ASN A 263 33.69 23.88 22.27
CA ASN A 263 33.98 25.23 22.77
C ASN A 263 33.43 25.46 24.18
N ARG A 264 32.18 25.06 24.43
CA ARG A 264 31.54 25.17 25.75
C ARG A 264 32.22 24.27 26.79
N ASN A 265 32.54 23.04 26.40
CA ASN A 265 33.21 22.09 27.26
C ASN A 265 34.61 22.57 27.67
N ASN A 266 35.41 23.06 26.72
CA ASN A 266 36.75 23.59 26.98
C ASN A 266 36.70 24.86 27.85
N ARG A 267 35.71 25.73 27.63
CA ARG A 267 35.49 26.91 28.46
C ARG A 267 35.12 26.52 29.90
N LEU A 268 34.25 25.52 30.07
CA LEU A 268 33.86 25.01 31.39
C LEU A 268 35.06 24.38 32.12
N LYS A 269 35.88 23.54 31.46
CA LYS A 269 37.10 22.98 32.05
C LYS A 269 38.01 24.07 32.59
N ARG A 270 38.32 25.09 31.78
CA ARG A 270 39.15 26.22 32.20
C ARG A 270 38.57 26.99 33.39
N LEU A 271 37.24 27.18 33.43
CA LEU A 271 36.59 27.87 34.55
C LEU A 271 36.65 27.07 35.85
N LEU A 272 36.54 25.74 35.77
CA LEU A 272 36.69 24.85 36.92
C LEU A 272 38.13 24.85 37.43
N ASP A 273 39.11 24.77 36.53
CA ASP A 273 40.54 24.80 36.87
C ASP A 273 40.97 26.13 37.52
N LEU A 274 40.35 27.24 37.10
CA LEU A 274 40.59 28.58 37.66
C LEU A 274 39.84 28.84 38.97
N GLY A 275 38.98 27.92 39.43
CA GLY A 275 38.19 28.11 40.66
C GLY A 275 37.13 29.22 40.56
N ALA A 276 36.45 29.36 39.42
CA ALA A 276 35.45 30.41 39.21
C ALA A 276 34.23 30.29 40.17
N PRO A 277 33.55 31.41 40.49
CA PRO A 277 32.35 31.39 41.35
C PRO A 277 31.24 30.47 40.84
N SER A 278 30.48 29.90 41.78
CA SER A 278 29.43 28.89 41.51
C SER A 278 28.38 29.34 40.49
N ILE A 279 27.94 30.60 40.54
CA ILE A 279 26.93 31.16 39.61
C ILE A 279 27.42 31.10 38.15
N ILE A 280 28.70 31.42 37.91
CA ILE A 280 29.28 31.40 36.56
C ILE A 280 29.43 29.95 36.08
N VAL A 281 29.90 29.06 36.96
CA VAL A 281 30.04 27.63 36.67
C VAL A 281 28.67 27.00 36.35
N GLN A 282 27.64 27.30 37.13
CA GLN A 282 26.27 26.82 36.90
C GLN A 282 25.72 27.29 35.56
N ASN A 283 25.92 28.57 35.22
CA ASN A 283 25.51 29.10 33.93
C ASN A 283 26.24 28.40 32.76
N GLU A 284 27.56 28.18 32.86
CA GLU A 284 28.29 27.49 31.79
C GLU A 284 27.94 25.99 31.70
N LYS A 285 27.65 25.31 32.83
CA LYS A 285 27.07 23.95 32.85
C LYS A 285 25.72 23.92 32.14
N ARG A 286 24.83 24.89 32.40
CA ARG A 286 23.55 25.05 31.69
C ARG A 286 23.75 25.25 30.18
N MET A 287 24.69 26.10 29.78
CA MET A 287 24.99 26.34 28.36
C MET A 287 25.57 25.08 27.68
N LEU A 288 26.36 24.28 28.39
CA LEU A 288 26.87 23.00 27.89
C LEU A 288 25.73 22.00 27.70
N GLN A 289 24.82 21.87 28.68
CA GLN A 289 23.60 21.04 28.55
C GLN A 289 22.79 21.44 27.31
N GLU A 290 22.53 22.73 27.11
CA GLU A 290 21.80 23.23 25.94
C GLU A 290 22.52 22.95 24.61
N ALA A 291 23.85 23.05 24.59
CA ALA A 291 24.63 22.76 23.40
C ALA A 291 24.57 21.27 23.02
N VAL A 292 24.62 20.37 24.02
CA VAL A 292 24.48 18.93 23.80
C VAL A 292 23.05 18.58 23.39
N ASP A 293 22.04 19.18 24.02
CA ASP A 293 20.64 19.00 23.64
C ASP A 293 20.41 19.37 22.17
N ALA A 294 20.96 20.50 21.72
CA ALA A 294 20.85 20.95 20.34
C ALA A 294 21.59 20.06 19.33
N LEU A 295 22.72 19.45 19.73
CA LEU A 295 23.45 18.48 18.90
C LEU A 295 22.65 17.18 18.69
N ILE A 296 21.99 16.69 19.75
CA ILE A 296 21.18 15.47 19.68
C ILE A 296 19.86 15.75 18.95
N ASP A 297 19.04 16.68 19.46
CA ASP A 297 17.74 17.06 18.88
C ASP A 297 17.46 18.57 18.97
N ASN A 298 17.85 19.28 17.90
CA ASN A 298 17.69 20.73 17.81
C ASN A 298 16.20 21.13 17.79
N GLY A 299 15.81 22.08 18.65
CA GLY A 299 14.43 22.60 18.72
C GLY A 299 13.46 21.78 19.60
N ARG A 300 13.94 20.76 20.33
CA ARG A 300 13.06 19.94 21.21
C ARG A 300 12.65 20.65 22.50
N ARG A 301 13.54 21.44 23.10
CA ARG A 301 13.29 22.19 24.35
C ARG A 301 12.86 23.64 24.09
N GLY A 302 13.59 24.33 23.21
CA GLY A 302 13.45 25.77 22.98
C GLY A 302 13.64 26.14 21.51
N ARG A 303 13.93 27.42 21.26
CA ARG A 303 14.14 27.91 19.88
C ARG A 303 15.29 27.14 19.21
N PRO A 304 15.11 26.69 17.95
CA PRO A 304 16.14 25.96 17.26
C PRO A 304 17.34 26.86 17.02
N VAL A 305 18.53 26.29 17.21
CA VAL A 305 19.77 26.95 16.86
C VAL A 305 19.84 27.14 15.35
N THR A 306 19.98 28.38 14.91
CA THR A 306 20.09 28.75 13.49
C THR A 306 21.55 28.92 13.05
N GLY A 307 21.78 28.61 11.78
CA GLY A 307 23.02 28.90 11.08
C GLY A 307 23.04 30.31 10.47
N PRO A 308 24.10 30.68 9.74
CA PRO A 308 24.27 32.03 9.16
C PRO A 308 23.16 32.43 8.16
N GLY A 309 22.53 31.46 7.49
CA GLY A 309 21.38 31.70 6.60
C GLY A 309 20.02 31.75 7.30
N ASN A 310 19.99 31.98 8.61
CA ASN A 310 18.80 31.97 9.48
C ASN A 310 17.94 30.68 9.42
N ARG A 311 18.47 29.60 8.85
CA ARG A 311 17.85 28.28 8.82
C ARG A 311 18.24 27.49 10.08
N PRO A 312 17.34 26.68 10.66
CA PRO A 312 17.68 25.71 11.71
C PRO A 312 18.78 24.74 11.27
N LEU A 313 19.75 24.48 12.15
CA LEU A 313 20.77 23.47 11.91
C LEU A 313 20.19 22.06 12.05
N LYS A 314 20.55 21.15 11.13
CA LYS A 314 20.17 19.74 11.18
C LYS A 314 21.01 18.99 12.23
N SER A 315 20.33 18.41 13.22
CA SER A 315 20.94 17.61 14.30
C SER A 315 20.98 16.11 13.98
N LEU A 316 21.54 15.30 14.88
CA LEU A 316 21.58 13.83 14.73
C LEU A 316 20.19 13.21 14.55
N SER A 317 19.22 13.63 15.37
CA SER A 317 17.83 13.20 15.26
C SER A 317 17.22 13.50 13.89
N HIS A 318 17.52 14.68 13.31
CA HIS A 318 17.05 15.08 11.97
C HIS A 318 17.63 14.23 10.83
N MET A 319 18.82 13.64 11.00
CA MET A 319 19.38 12.72 10.01
C MET A 319 18.63 11.38 9.98
N LEU A 320 17.98 11.00 11.08
CA LEU A 320 17.25 9.75 11.21
C LEU A 320 15.75 9.93 10.88
N LYS A 321 15.13 11.01 11.38
CA LYS A 321 13.68 11.25 11.28
C LYS A 321 13.27 11.98 9.99
N GLY A 322 12.00 11.85 9.62
CA GLY A 322 11.38 12.59 8.53
C GLY A 322 11.53 11.94 7.14
N LYS A 323 10.96 12.57 6.11
CA LYS A 323 11.00 12.04 4.72
C LYS A 323 12.42 12.00 4.15
N GLN A 324 13.24 13.00 4.47
CA GLN A 324 14.67 13.05 4.10
C GLN A 324 15.57 12.26 5.07
N GLY A 325 15.00 11.61 6.08
CA GLY A 325 15.73 10.83 7.06
C GLY A 325 16.26 9.52 6.48
N ARG A 326 17.30 8.96 7.12
CA ARG A 326 18.02 7.78 6.64
C ARG A 326 17.13 6.56 6.43
N PHE A 327 16.20 6.29 7.34
CA PHE A 327 15.28 5.14 7.25
C PHE A 327 14.39 5.17 6.00
N ARG A 328 13.95 6.35 5.56
CA ARG A 328 13.00 6.48 4.44
C ARG A 328 13.69 6.77 3.11
N GLN A 329 14.61 7.73 3.08
CA GLN A 329 15.19 8.19 1.81
C GLN A 329 16.29 7.28 1.29
N ASN A 330 17.13 6.71 2.16
CA ASN A 330 18.39 6.07 1.74
C ASN A 330 18.38 4.55 1.92
N LEU A 331 17.58 4.04 2.86
CA LEU A 331 17.50 2.60 3.15
C LEU A 331 16.43 1.93 2.26
N LEU A 332 15.25 2.53 2.14
CA LEU A 332 14.15 1.99 1.35
C LEU A 332 14.11 2.51 -0.10
N GLY A 333 14.46 3.79 -0.30
CA GLY A 333 14.66 4.37 -1.63
C GLY A 333 16.13 4.39 -2.00
N LYS A 334 16.50 3.92 -3.20
CA LYS A 334 17.87 4.00 -3.70
C LYS A 334 17.87 4.37 -5.18
N ARG A 335 18.91 5.09 -5.60
CA ARG A 335 19.23 5.22 -7.02
C ARG A 335 19.95 3.94 -7.45
N VAL A 336 19.66 3.49 -8.66
CA VAL A 336 20.19 2.25 -9.24
C VAL A 336 20.95 2.59 -10.52
N ASP A 337 22.05 1.88 -10.76
CA ASP A 337 23.01 2.25 -11.81
C ASP A 337 22.58 1.76 -13.20
N TYR A 338 22.14 0.50 -13.32
CA TYR A 338 21.71 -0.11 -14.59
C TYR A 338 20.25 0.22 -14.91
N SER A 339 19.97 1.51 -15.11
CA SER A 339 18.64 2.00 -15.44
C SER A 339 18.63 3.16 -16.43
N GLY A 340 17.56 3.26 -17.21
CA GLY A 340 17.31 4.33 -18.17
C GLY A 340 15.84 4.74 -18.16
N ARG A 341 15.50 5.86 -18.81
CA ARG A 341 14.11 6.31 -19.00
C ARG A 341 13.96 6.94 -20.38
N SER A 342 12.83 6.68 -21.03
CA SER A 342 12.41 7.44 -22.21
C SER A 342 10.89 7.48 -22.33
N VAL A 343 10.40 8.28 -23.28
CA VAL A 343 9.00 8.36 -23.68
C VAL A 343 8.58 7.04 -24.33
N ILE A 344 7.35 6.61 -24.08
CA ILE A 344 6.76 5.41 -24.69
C ILE A 344 5.95 5.75 -25.93
N VAL A 345 5.99 4.85 -26.91
CA VAL A 345 5.15 4.88 -28.12
C VAL A 345 4.55 3.50 -28.37
N VAL A 346 3.46 3.44 -29.12
CA VAL A 346 2.79 2.17 -29.42
C VAL A 346 3.61 1.30 -30.38
N GLY A 347 3.73 0.01 -30.07
CA GLY A 347 4.35 -1.00 -30.93
C GLY A 347 3.37 -2.13 -31.26
N PRO A 348 2.48 -1.97 -32.25
CA PRO A 348 1.36 -2.91 -32.48
C PRO A 348 1.82 -4.29 -32.98
N HIS A 349 2.95 -4.36 -33.68
CA HIS A 349 3.51 -5.61 -34.23
C HIS A 349 4.35 -6.42 -33.23
N LEU A 350 4.60 -5.86 -32.03
CA LEU A 350 5.31 -6.59 -30.98
C LEU A 350 4.45 -7.77 -30.50
N LYS A 351 5.12 -8.86 -30.10
CA LYS A 351 4.47 -9.92 -29.32
C LYS A 351 4.26 -9.46 -27.89
N MET A 352 3.33 -10.09 -27.19
CA MET A 352 2.97 -9.69 -25.82
C MET A 352 4.14 -9.65 -24.82
N TYR A 353 5.18 -10.48 -25.00
CA TYR A 353 6.37 -10.52 -24.14
C TYR A 353 7.52 -9.61 -24.58
N GLN A 354 7.41 -8.91 -25.71
CA GLN A 354 8.49 -8.10 -26.27
C GLN A 354 8.29 -6.60 -25.99
N CYS A 355 9.40 -5.88 -25.86
CA CYS A 355 9.42 -4.41 -25.89
C CYS A 355 10.48 -3.91 -26.87
N GLY A 356 10.30 -2.71 -27.42
CA GLY A 356 11.30 -2.07 -28.28
C GLY A 356 12.18 -1.13 -27.48
N LEU A 357 13.49 -1.40 -27.39
CA LEU A 357 14.47 -0.51 -26.77
C LEU A 357 15.28 0.28 -27.80
N PRO A 358 15.45 1.60 -27.61
CA PRO A 358 16.34 2.41 -28.42
C PRO A 358 17.77 1.86 -28.45
N LYS A 359 18.37 1.77 -29.64
CA LYS A 359 19.76 1.32 -29.85
C LYS A 359 20.77 2.02 -28.92
N GLU A 360 20.70 3.36 -28.80
CA GLU A 360 21.58 4.16 -27.93
C GLU A 360 21.42 3.80 -26.44
N MET A 361 20.17 3.59 -26.00
CA MET A 361 19.88 3.25 -24.60
C MET A 361 20.36 1.83 -24.28
N ALA A 362 20.08 0.87 -25.15
CA ALA A 362 20.50 -0.52 -24.98
C ALA A 362 22.03 -0.64 -24.92
N LEU A 363 22.75 0.10 -25.76
CA LEU A 363 24.22 0.09 -25.77
C LEU A 363 24.83 0.51 -24.42
N GLU A 364 24.28 1.56 -23.78
CA GLU A 364 24.81 2.02 -22.48
C GLU A 364 24.37 1.11 -21.32
N LEU A 365 23.14 0.59 -21.35
CA LEU A 365 22.64 -0.33 -20.32
C LEU A 365 23.40 -1.67 -20.31
N PHE A 366 23.67 -2.23 -21.50
CA PHE A 366 24.33 -3.53 -21.66
C PHE A 366 25.84 -3.42 -21.88
N LYS A 367 26.41 -2.23 -21.73
CA LYS A 367 27.83 -1.92 -21.94
C LYS A 367 28.82 -2.96 -21.40
N PRO A 368 28.75 -3.43 -20.14
CA PRO A 368 29.72 -4.41 -19.65
C PRO A 368 29.62 -5.78 -20.36
N PHE A 369 28.41 -6.20 -20.76
CA PHE A 369 28.18 -7.45 -21.48
C PHE A 369 28.69 -7.36 -22.92
N VAL A 370 28.43 -6.24 -23.60
CA VAL A 370 28.96 -5.95 -24.93
C VAL A 370 30.50 -5.93 -24.91
N MET A 371 31.11 -5.32 -23.89
CA MET A 371 32.57 -5.32 -23.73
C MET A 371 33.14 -6.72 -23.57
N LYS A 372 32.46 -7.60 -22.83
CA LYS A 372 32.86 -9.00 -22.63
C LYS A 372 32.83 -9.76 -23.96
N GLU A 373 31.70 -9.70 -24.67
CA GLU A 373 31.51 -10.38 -25.96
C GLU A 373 32.48 -9.91 -27.04
N LEU A 374 32.79 -8.60 -27.09
CA LEU A 374 33.78 -8.05 -28.04
C LEU A 374 35.17 -8.65 -27.81
N VAL A 375 35.54 -8.90 -26.56
CA VAL A 375 36.85 -9.52 -26.22
C VAL A 375 36.82 -11.02 -26.49
N GLU A 376 35.73 -11.70 -26.12
CA GLU A 376 35.56 -13.15 -26.29
C GLU A 376 35.53 -13.56 -27.77
N LYS A 377 34.91 -12.76 -28.64
CA LYS A 377 34.88 -12.96 -30.09
C LYS A 377 36.14 -12.48 -30.83
N GLY A 378 37.14 -11.95 -30.12
CA GLY A 378 38.39 -11.47 -30.73
C GLY A 378 38.27 -10.14 -31.51
N LEU A 379 37.10 -9.48 -31.48
CA LEU A 379 36.88 -8.16 -32.08
C LEU A 379 37.68 -7.07 -31.34
N ALA A 380 38.02 -7.27 -30.07
CA ALA A 380 38.89 -6.39 -29.29
C ALA A 380 39.93 -7.18 -28.47
N HIS A 381 41.19 -6.74 -28.49
CA HIS A 381 42.27 -7.44 -27.76
C HIS A 381 42.22 -7.25 -26.24
N ASN A 382 41.57 -6.17 -25.74
CA ASN A 382 41.46 -5.90 -24.30
C ASN A 382 40.27 -4.97 -23.98
N ILE A 383 39.94 -4.87 -22.69
CA ILE A 383 38.83 -4.05 -22.15
C ILE A 383 38.94 -2.58 -22.57
N LYS A 384 40.14 -2.00 -22.65
CA LYS A 384 40.33 -0.60 -23.06
C LYS A 384 40.02 -0.40 -24.54
N SER A 385 40.41 -1.36 -25.38
CA SER A 385 40.08 -1.37 -26.80
C SER A 385 38.57 -1.52 -27.00
N ALA A 386 37.94 -2.50 -26.33
CA ALA A 386 36.49 -2.69 -26.36
C ALA A 386 35.72 -1.43 -25.93
N LYS A 387 36.14 -0.80 -24.83
CA LYS A 387 35.56 0.47 -24.35
C LYS A 387 35.66 1.58 -25.41
N ARG A 388 36.83 1.72 -26.06
CA ARG A 388 37.04 2.70 -27.15
C ARG A 388 36.14 2.43 -28.35
N LYS A 389 35.95 1.15 -28.73
CA LYS A 389 35.07 0.76 -29.85
C LYS A 389 33.61 1.12 -29.56
N ILE A 390 33.15 0.91 -28.33
CA ILE A 390 31.80 1.29 -27.88
C ILE A 390 31.64 2.82 -27.82
N GLU A 391 32.60 3.55 -27.25
CA GLU A 391 32.54 5.02 -27.16
C GLU A 391 32.56 5.70 -28.54
N ARG A 392 33.23 5.10 -29.52
CA ARG A 392 33.22 5.55 -30.92
C ARG A 392 32.07 4.98 -31.75
N VAL A 393 31.25 4.09 -31.18
CA VAL A 393 30.09 3.46 -31.80
C VAL A 393 30.44 2.84 -33.17
N GLN A 394 31.44 1.94 -33.18
CA GLN A 394 31.81 1.22 -34.41
C GLN A 394 30.70 0.26 -34.86
N PRO A 395 30.52 0.03 -36.18
CA PRO A 395 29.39 -0.76 -36.70
C PRO A 395 29.29 -2.19 -36.15
N GLU A 396 30.42 -2.86 -35.98
CA GLU A 396 30.55 -4.23 -35.42
C GLU A 396 30.00 -4.38 -33.99
N VAL A 397 29.78 -3.28 -33.28
CA VAL A 397 29.19 -3.29 -31.93
C VAL A 397 27.69 -3.62 -31.99
N TRP A 398 26.99 -3.28 -33.08
CA TRP A 398 25.55 -3.50 -33.21
C TRP A 398 25.18 -4.98 -33.30
N ASP A 399 25.94 -5.75 -34.07
CA ASP A 399 25.73 -7.20 -34.22
C ASP A 399 25.96 -7.92 -32.89
N VAL A 400 26.98 -7.49 -32.14
CA VAL A 400 27.25 -8.00 -30.79
C VAL A 400 26.14 -7.61 -29.82
N LEU A 401 25.65 -6.37 -29.87
CA LEU A 401 24.58 -5.90 -29.00
C LEU A 401 23.30 -6.72 -29.20
N GLU A 402 22.90 -7.00 -30.44
CA GLU A 402 21.72 -7.82 -30.74
C GLU A 402 21.85 -9.25 -30.16
N SER A 403 23.04 -9.84 -30.28
CA SER A 403 23.33 -11.15 -29.67
C SER A 403 23.31 -11.12 -28.14
N VAL A 404 23.74 -10.02 -27.51
CA VAL A 404 23.79 -9.86 -26.04
C VAL A 404 22.40 -9.73 -25.44
N ILE A 405 21.51 -8.97 -26.07
CA ILE A 405 20.19 -8.69 -25.49
C ILE A 405 19.19 -9.83 -25.69
N LYS A 406 19.48 -10.76 -26.60
CA LYS A 406 18.64 -11.92 -26.90
C LYS A 406 18.46 -12.78 -25.65
N GLU A 407 17.20 -13.08 -25.30
CA GLU A 407 16.84 -13.78 -24.06
C GLU A 407 17.28 -13.12 -22.74
N HIS A 408 17.75 -11.86 -22.77
CA HIS A 408 18.08 -11.09 -21.57
C HIS A 408 16.91 -10.15 -21.21
N PRO A 409 16.02 -10.54 -20.28
CA PRO A 409 14.84 -9.74 -19.97
C PRO A 409 15.21 -8.40 -19.33
N VAL A 410 14.36 -7.39 -19.56
CA VAL A 410 14.41 -6.08 -18.91
C VAL A 410 13.11 -5.83 -18.15
N LEU A 411 13.18 -5.04 -17.07
CA LEU A 411 11.99 -4.63 -16.31
C LEU A 411 11.57 -3.23 -16.74
N LEU A 412 10.32 -3.08 -17.17
CA LEU A 412 9.69 -1.77 -17.39
C LEU A 412 8.91 -1.37 -16.14
N ASN A 413 9.00 -0.09 -15.77
CA ASN A 413 8.33 0.47 -14.61
C ASN A 413 7.73 1.85 -14.93
N ARG A 414 6.47 2.06 -14.54
CA ARG A 414 5.80 3.37 -14.60
C ARG A 414 5.60 3.96 -13.21
N ALA A 415 5.90 5.25 -13.09
CA ALA A 415 5.60 6.04 -11.89
C ALA A 415 4.26 6.77 -12.08
N PRO A 416 3.34 6.78 -11.09
CA PRO A 416 3.41 6.09 -9.80
C PRO A 416 3.05 4.59 -9.89
N THR A 417 3.77 3.74 -9.16
CA THR A 417 3.48 2.29 -9.08
C THR A 417 2.44 2.01 -7.99
N LEU A 418 1.18 1.78 -8.38
CA LEU A 418 0.07 1.54 -7.44
C LEU A 418 -0.08 0.07 -7.02
N HIS A 419 0.28 -0.85 -7.91
CA HIS A 419 0.15 -2.29 -7.72
C HIS A 419 1.31 -3.03 -8.42
N ARG A 420 1.49 -4.33 -8.14
CA ARG A 420 2.55 -5.17 -8.73
C ARG A 420 2.63 -5.13 -10.27
N LEU A 421 1.50 -5.05 -10.98
CA LEU A 421 1.48 -5.05 -12.45
C LEU A 421 2.07 -3.77 -13.09
N GLY A 422 2.42 -2.75 -12.29
CA GLY A 422 3.12 -1.56 -12.76
C GLY A 422 4.62 -1.79 -12.99
N ILE A 423 5.12 -3.00 -12.71
CA ILE A 423 6.45 -3.46 -13.08
C ILE A 423 6.31 -4.84 -13.74
N GLN A 424 6.77 -4.98 -14.98
CA GLN A 424 6.75 -6.26 -15.69
C GLN A 424 8.05 -6.48 -16.48
N ALA A 425 8.36 -7.74 -16.72
CA ALA A 425 9.49 -8.15 -17.52
C ALA A 425 9.10 -8.30 -19.00
N PHE A 426 10.00 -7.85 -19.87
CA PHE A 426 9.90 -7.98 -21.33
C PHE A 426 11.25 -8.41 -21.91
N GLU A 427 11.20 -9.06 -23.07
CA GLU A 427 12.37 -9.27 -23.89
C GLU A 427 12.62 -8.03 -24.78
N PRO A 428 13.81 -7.41 -24.70
CA PRO A 428 14.13 -6.23 -25.48
C PRO A 428 14.43 -6.58 -26.95
N THR A 429 13.89 -5.77 -27.85
CA THR A 429 14.21 -5.78 -29.29
C THR A 429 14.77 -4.43 -29.69
N LEU A 430 15.82 -4.40 -30.52
CA LEU A 430 16.41 -3.13 -30.95
C LEU A 430 15.46 -2.39 -31.88
N VAL A 431 15.21 -1.12 -31.58
CA VAL A 431 14.45 -0.22 -32.46
C VAL A 431 15.26 1.03 -32.76
N GLU A 432 15.03 1.58 -33.95
CA GLU A 432 15.58 2.87 -34.35
C GLU A 432 14.74 4.00 -33.77
N GLY A 433 15.42 5.06 -33.34
CA GLY A 433 14.84 6.20 -32.63
C GLY A 433 15.20 6.22 -31.15
N ARG A 434 14.52 7.09 -30.39
CA ARG A 434 14.79 7.35 -28.97
C ARG A 434 13.66 6.96 -28.02
N ALA A 435 12.51 6.55 -28.55
CA ALA A 435 11.34 6.17 -27.76
C ALA A 435 11.26 4.66 -27.56
N ILE A 436 10.71 4.24 -26.42
CA ILE A 436 10.46 2.82 -26.11
C ILE A 436 9.17 2.39 -26.79
N ARG A 437 9.17 1.29 -27.55
CA ARG A 437 7.94 0.73 -28.11
C ARG A 437 7.30 -0.23 -27.13
N LEU A 438 6.04 0.02 -26.77
CA LEU A 438 5.27 -0.77 -25.81
C LEU A 438 4.10 -1.49 -26.48
N HIS A 439 3.80 -2.69 -26.00
CA HIS A 439 2.66 -3.47 -26.45
C HIS A 439 1.31 -2.85 -25.99
N PRO A 440 0.27 -2.75 -26.84
CA PRO A 440 -0.96 -2.04 -26.47
C PRO A 440 -1.80 -2.73 -25.38
N LEU A 441 -1.77 -4.07 -25.26
CA LEU A 441 -2.55 -4.78 -24.23
C LEU A 441 -2.04 -4.54 -22.80
N VAL A 442 -0.79 -4.11 -22.61
CA VAL A 442 -0.25 -3.87 -21.26
C VAL A 442 -0.56 -2.47 -20.76
N CYS A 443 -1.09 -1.58 -21.59
CA CYS A 443 -1.41 -0.20 -21.21
C CYS A 443 -2.44 -0.12 -20.08
N THR A 444 -3.42 -1.05 -20.03
CA THR A 444 -4.38 -1.13 -18.93
C THR A 444 -3.69 -1.48 -17.60
N ALA A 445 -2.74 -2.42 -17.62
CA ALA A 445 -1.97 -2.78 -16.45
C ALA A 445 -1.05 -1.63 -15.99
N TYR A 446 -0.37 -0.94 -16.90
CA TYR A 446 0.44 0.22 -16.53
C TYR A 446 -0.36 1.48 -16.21
N ASN A 447 -1.66 1.50 -16.55
CA ASN A 447 -2.52 2.68 -16.58
C ASN A 447 -1.93 3.82 -17.45
N ALA A 448 -1.26 3.45 -18.55
CA ALA A 448 -0.45 4.34 -19.38
C ALA A 448 -1.12 4.66 -20.73
N ASP A 449 -0.86 5.85 -21.24
CA ASP A 449 -1.23 6.33 -22.56
C ASP A 449 0.00 6.85 -23.33
N PHE A 450 -0.21 7.30 -24.57
CA PHE A 450 0.87 7.64 -25.51
C PHE A 450 0.90 9.14 -25.83
N ASP A 451 0.66 10.00 -24.83
CA ASP A 451 0.60 11.46 -24.97
C ASP A 451 1.86 12.21 -24.46
N GLY A 452 2.85 11.46 -23.94
CA GLY A 452 4.07 12.03 -23.34
C GLY A 452 4.60 11.22 -22.14
N ASP A 453 3.86 10.20 -21.72
CA ASP A 453 4.24 9.28 -20.66
C ASP A 453 5.64 8.68 -20.83
N GLN A 454 6.31 8.46 -19.70
CA GLN A 454 7.67 7.92 -19.65
C GLN A 454 7.74 6.67 -18.79
N MET A 455 8.56 5.71 -19.22
CA MET A 455 8.84 4.50 -18.45
C MET A 455 10.33 4.35 -18.17
N ALA A 456 10.64 3.83 -16.98
CA ALA A 456 11.98 3.46 -16.60
C ALA A 456 12.26 2.00 -16.99
N VAL A 457 13.48 1.74 -17.45
CA VAL A 457 14.00 0.41 -17.79
C VAL A 457 15.05 0.03 -16.76
N HIS A 458 15.01 -1.21 -16.26
CA HIS A 458 16.02 -1.78 -15.38
C HIS A 458 16.54 -3.11 -15.94
N VAL A 459 17.84 -3.34 -15.84
CA VAL A 459 18.47 -4.60 -16.32
C VAL A 459 18.79 -5.53 -15.14
N PRO A 460 18.18 -6.72 -15.05
CA PRO A 460 18.58 -7.74 -14.07
C PRO A 460 19.96 -8.31 -14.42
N LEU A 461 20.85 -8.37 -13.44
CA LEU A 461 22.25 -8.75 -13.67
C LEU A 461 22.54 -10.22 -13.40
N SER A 462 22.10 -10.75 -12.24
CA SER A 462 22.40 -12.13 -11.86
C SER A 462 21.52 -13.14 -12.60
N ALA A 463 21.98 -14.39 -12.70
CA ALA A 463 21.22 -15.45 -13.35
C ALA A 463 19.88 -15.72 -12.63
N GLU A 464 19.87 -15.64 -11.30
CA GLU A 464 18.67 -15.79 -10.49
C GLU A 464 17.66 -14.66 -10.79
N ALA A 465 18.12 -13.41 -10.87
CA ALA A 465 17.26 -12.27 -11.19
C ALA A 465 16.68 -12.35 -12.61
N GLN A 466 17.46 -12.86 -13.57
CA GLN A 466 16.97 -13.11 -14.93
C GLN A 466 15.91 -14.23 -14.97
N ALA A 467 16.14 -15.32 -14.22
CA ALA A 467 15.17 -16.41 -14.09
C ALA A 467 13.88 -15.94 -13.41
N GLU A 468 13.97 -15.15 -12.33
CA GLU A 468 12.80 -14.55 -11.67
C GLU A 468 12.03 -13.62 -12.61
N ALA A 469 12.73 -12.78 -13.38
CA ALA A 469 12.10 -11.91 -14.37
C ALA A 469 11.32 -12.72 -15.43
N ARG A 470 11.93 -13.81 -15.94
CA ARG A 470 11.34 -14.67 -16.98
C ARG A 470 10.19 -15.54 -16.47
N ILE A 471 10.30 -16.10 -15.28
CA ILE A 471 9.33 -17.09 -14.74
C ILE A 471 8.21 -16.41 -13.94
N LEU A 472 8.47 -15.31 -13.25
CA LEU A 472 7.50 -14.67 -12.36
C LEU A 472 6.92 -13.37 -12.92
N MET A 473 7.74 -12.56 -13.61
CA MET A 473 7.36 -11.19 -13.97
C MET A 473 7.04 -10.97 -15.45
N LEU A 474 7.15 -12.00 -16.29
CA LEU A 474 6.96 -11.87 -17.73
C LEU A 474 5.54 -11.36 -18.06
N ALA A 475 5.43 -10.38 -18.95
CA ALA A 475 4.15 -9.75 -19.25
C ALA A 475 3.11 -10.73 -19.84
N ALA A 476 3.55 -11.72 -20.63
CA ALA A 476 2.68 -12.67 -21.32
C ALA A 476 1.88 -13.60 -20.38
N GLN A 477 2.32 -13.79 -19.13
CA GLN A 477 1.65 -14.63 -18.14
C GLN A 477 0.80 -13.85 -17.14
N ASN A 478 0.99 -12.54 -17.04
CA ASN A 478 0.25 -11.67 -16.14
C ASN A 478 -1.12 -11.30 -16.74
N ILE A 479 -1.97 -12.31 -16.95
CA ILE A 479 -3.28 -12.19 -17.59
C ILE A 479 -4.35 -11.72 -16.60
N LEU A 480 -4.32 -12.22 -15.36
CA LEU A 480 -5.31 -11.92 -14.33
C LEU A 480 -4.89 -10.72 -13.48
N ASN A 481 -5.88 -9.97 -13.00
CA ASN A 481 -5.70 -8.91 -12.04
C ASN A 481 -5.70 -9.48 -10.61
N PRO A 482 -4.67 -9.24 -9.78
CA PRO A 482 -4.59 -9.78 -8.41
C PRO A 482 -5.71 -9.30 -7.47
N LYS A 483 -6.43 -8.23 -7.83
CA LYS A 483 -7.51 -7.66 -7.00
C LYS A 483 -8.79 -8.50 -6.98
N ASP A 484 -9.19 -9.01 -8.14
CA ASP A 484 -10.49 -9.65 -8.38
C ASP A 484 -10.39 -10.98 -9.15
N GLY A 485 -9.23 -11.31 -9.73
CA GLY A 485 -9.03 -12.50 -10.55
C GLY A 485 -9.61 -12.42 -11.96
N LYS A 486 -10.01 -11.22 -12.42
CA LYS A 486 -10.51 -11.02 -13.79
C LYS A 486 -9.36 -10.70 -14.78
N PRO A 487 -9.51 -10.98 -16.08
CA PRO A 487 -8.47 -10.66 -17.06
C PRO A 487 -8.19 -9.15 -17.20
N VAL A 488 -6.97 -8.72 -16.87
CA VAL A 488 -6.53 -7.31 -16.97
C VAL A 488 -6.21 -6.91 -18.42
N VAL A 489 -5.81 -7.87 -19.25
CA VAL A 489 -5.35 -7.68 -20.63
C VAL A 489 -6.50 -7.74 -21.66
N THR A 490 -7.70 -7.32 -21.24
CA THR A 490 -8.86 -7.28 -22.12
C THR A 490 -8.66 -6.20 -23.19
N PRO A 491 -8.93 -6.49 -24.49
CA PRO A 491 -8.83 -5.49 -25.54
C PRO A 491 -9.68 -4.25 -25.26
N SER A 492 -9.21 -3.10 -25.75
CA SER A 492 -9.89 -1.81 -25.62
C SER A 492 -9.76 -1.00 -26.90
N GLN A 493 -10.55 0.08 -27.00
CA GLN A 493 -10.50 1.06 -28.10
C GLN A 493 -10.63 0.38 -29.48
N ASP A 494 -9.66 0.59 -30.37
CA ASP A 494 -9.65 0.12 -31.76
C ASP A 494 -9.79 -1.39 -31.88
N MET A 495 -9.20 -2.15 -30.96
CA MET A 495 -9.31 -3.60 -30.97
C MET A 495 -10.75 -4.05 -30.76
N VAL A 496 -11.49 -3.38 -29.86
CA VAL A 496 -12.91 -3.69 -29.62
C VAL A 496 -13.73 -3.26 -30.83
N LEU A 497 -13.47 -2.07 -31.38
CA LEU A 497 -14.18 -1.56 -32.55
C LEU A 497 -14.03 -2.46 -33.78
N GLY A 498 -12.82 -2.96 -34.03
CA GLY A 498 -12.57 -3.87 -35.15
C GLY A 498 -13.32 -5.18 -35.01
N ASN A 499 -13.32 -5.78 -33.81
CA ASN A 499 -14.06 -7.03 -33.55
C ASN A 499 -15.58 -6.81 -33.53
N TYR A 500 -16.04 -5.66 -33.04
CA TYR A 500 -17.45 -5.25 -33.09
C TYR A 500 -17.93 -5.11 -34.54
N TYR A 501 -17.20 -4.35 -35.36
CA TYR A 501 -17.53 -4.16 -36.77
C TYR A 501 -17.45 -5.48 -37.54
N LEU A 502 -16.42 -6.30 -37.28
CA LEU A 502 -16.27 -7.60 -37.92
C LEU A 502 -17.45 -8.54 -37.68
N THR A 503 -18.07 -8.46 -36.49
CA THR A 503 -19.17 -9.37 -36.10
C THR A 503 -20.56 -8.77 -36.28
N LEU A 504 -20.64 -7.53 -36.78
CA LEU A 504 -21.89 -6.86 -37.11
C LEU A 504 -22.57 -7.56 -38.29
N GLU A 505 -23.89 -7.67 -38.23
CA GLU A 505 -24.71 -8.25 -39.28
C GLU A 505 -25.59 -7.18 -39.92
N ARG A 506 -25.88 -7.30 -41.22
CA ARG A 506 -26.80 -6.42 -41.93
C ARG A 506 -27.78 -7.25 -42.75
N ALA A 507 -29.06 -6.91 -42.67
CA ALA A 507 -30.05 -7.41 -43.62
C ALA A 507 -29.87 -6.74 -45.00
N GLY A 508 -30.14 -7.46 -46.08
CA GLY A 508 -30.10 -6.94 -47.45
C GLY A 508 -28.68 -6.69 -47.97
N ALA A 509 -27.68 -7.40 -47.46
CA ALA A 509 -26.29 -7.24 -47.89
C ALA A 509 -26.02 -7.98 -49.23
N VAL A 510 -25.01 -7.52 -49.97
CA VAL A 510 -24.61 -8.15 -51.24
C VAL A 510 -24.24 -9.62 -51.01
N GLY A 511 -24.84 -10.52 -51.80
CA GLY A 511 -24.59 -11.97 -51.74
C GLY A 511 -25.30 -12.68 -50.59
N GLU A 512 -26.37 -12.11 -50.03
CA GLU A 512 -27.14 -12.74 -48.96
C GLU A 512 -27.71 -14.11 -49.37
N GLY A 513 -27.51 -15.09 -48.48
CA GLY A 513 -27.92 -16.47 -48.69
C GLY A 513 -27.09 -17.26 -49.71
N MET A 514 -25.88 -16.79 -50.05
CA MET A 514 -24.88 -17.62 -50.72
C MET A 514 -24.46 -18.81 -49.85
N VAL A 515 -24.18 -19.94 -50.49
CA VAL A 515 -23.73 -21.18 -49.85
C VAL A 515 -22.29 -21.43 -50.26
N PHE A 516 -21.42 -21.63 -49.27
CA PHE A 516 -20.00 -21.89 -49.48
C PHE A 516 -19.60 -23.28 -49.02
N LYS A 517 -18.65 -23.89 -49.74
CA LYS A 517 -18.04 -25.17 -49.40
C LYS A 517 -17.15 -25.06 -48.15
N ASN A 518 -16.40 -23.98 -48.00
CA ASN A 518 -15.46 -23.76 -46.90
C ASN A 518 -15.21 -22.26 -46.64
N THR A 519 -14.45 -21.95 -45.58
CA THR A 519 -14.07 -20.58 -45.22
C THR A 519 -13.25 -19.88 -46.31
N ASP A 520 -12.37 -20.60 -47.00
CA ASP A 520 -11.49 -20.01 -48.02
C ASP A 520 -12.28 -19.52 -49.25
N GLU A 521 -13.33 -20.23 -49.65
CA GLU A 521 -14.21 -19.82 -50.73
C GLU A 521 -15.01 -18.56 -50.36
N ALA A 522 -15.49 -18.46 -49.12
CA ALA A 522 -16.14 -17.25 -48.62
C ALA A 522 -15.17 -16.05 -48.60
N LEU A 523 -13.91 -16.28 -48.23
CA LEU A 523 -12.86 -15.26 -48.28
C LEU A 523 -12.51 -14.84 -49.72
N LEU A 524 -12.48 -15.80 -50.65
CA LEU A 524 -12.26 -15.52 -52.07
C LEU A 524 -13.40 -14.68 -52.65
N ALA A 525 -14.65 -15.01 -52.31
CA ALA A 525 -15.82 -14.23 -52.68
C ALA A 525 -15.77 -12.81 -52.08
N TYR A 526 -15.29 -12.67 -50.83
CA TYR A 526 -15.08 -11.36 -50.20
C TYR A 526 -14.01 -10.53 -50.91
N GLN A 527 -12.88 -11.14 -51.31
CA GLN A 527 -11.83 -10.45 -52.06
C GLN A 527 -12.30 -9.99 -53.43
N ASN A 528 -13.12 -10.78 -54.12
CA ASN A 528 -13.73 -10.42 -55.40
C ASN A 528 -14.88 -9.40 -55.27
N GLY A 529 -15.35 -9.12 -54.04
CA GLY A 529 -16.43 -8.17 -53.79
C GLY A 529 -17.84 -8.73 -53.99
N TYR A 530 -18.02 -10.06 -54.08
CA TYR A 530 -19.33 -10.70 -54.22
C TYR A 530 -20.09 -10.82 -52.90
N VAL A 531 -19.39 -10.77 -51.77
CA VAL A 531 -19.97 -10.76 -50.41
C VAL A 531 -19.28 -9.71 -49.55
N HIS A 532 -19.94 -9.26 -48.49
CA HIS A 532 -19.39 -8.36 -47.48
C HIS A 532 -19.19 -9.10 -46.14
N LEU A 533 -18.42 -8.52 -45.21
CA LEU A 533 -18.21 -9.07 -43.86
C LEU A 533 -19.54 -9.31 -43.11
N HIS A 534 -20.51 -8.44 -43.34
CA HIS A 534 -21.81 -8.43 -42.65
C HIS A 534 -22.88 -9.24 -43.37
N THR A 535 -22.53 -9.91 -44.49
CA THR A 535 -23.47 -10.73 -45.26
C THR A 535 -23.71 -12.06 -44.56
N ARG A 536 -24.99 -12.45 -44.43
CA ARG A 536 -25.43 -13.75 -43.90
C ARG A 536 -25.36 -14.82 -44.98
N VAL A 537 -24.66 -15.91 -44.71
CA VAL A 537 -24.30 -16.96 -45.66
C VAL A 537 -24.38 -18.33 -44.97
N ALA A 538 -24.49 -19.39 -45.75
CA ALA A 538 -24.42 -20.76 -45.22
C ALA A 538 -23.08 -21.40 -45.59
N VAL A 539 -22.51 -22.19 -44.69
CA VAL A 539 -21.26 -22.94 -44.92
C VAL A 539 -21.46 -24.41 -44.55
N ALA A 540 -20.74 -25.31 -45.21
CA ALA A 540 -20.73 -26.72 -44.83
C ALA A 540 -20.09 -26.91 -43.44
N ALA A 541 -20.85 -27.40 -42.45
CA ALA A 541 -20.41 -27.48 -41.06
C ALA A 541 -19.20 -28.43 -40.86
N ASN A 542 -19.10 -29.48 -41.67
CA ASN A 542 -17.98 -30.43 -41.66
C ASN A 542 -16.65 -29.86 -42.17
N SER A 543 -16.67 -28.73 -42.88
CA SER A 543 -15.47 -28.11 -43.44
C SER A 543 -14.71 -27.24 -42.44
N LEU A 544 -15.36 -26.90 -41.33
CA LEU A 544 -14.81 -26.07 -40.26
C LEU A 544 -13.90 -26.92 -39.35
N LYS A 545 -12.81 -26.33 -38.87
CA LYS A 545 -11.87 -26.95 -37.93
C LYS A 545 -12.44 -26.95 -36.50
N ASN A 546 -13.64 -27.51 -36.32
CA ASN A 546 -14.31 -27.56 -35.03
C ASN A 546 -14.66 -29.01 -34.65
N VAL A 547 -14.10 -29.48 -33.54
CA VAL A 547 -14.32 -30.86 -33.05
C VAL A 547 -15.59 -31.00 -32.19
N THR A 548 -16.22 -29.89 -31.81
CA THR A 548 -17.39 -29.88 -30.89
C THR A 548 -18.71 -30.25 -31.56
N PHE A 549 -18.80 -30.25 -32.88
CA PHE A 549 -20.02 -30.62 -33.61
C PHE A 549 -20.29 -32.12 -33.54
N THR A 550 -21.54 -32.47 -33.26
CA THR A 550 -22.03 -33.86 -33.28
C THR A 550 -22.07 -34.42 -34.70
N GLU A 551 -22.18 -35.74 -34.85
CA GLU A 551 -22.27 -36.38 -36.17
C GLU A 551 -23.46 -35.87 -36.99
N GLU A 552 -24.60 -35.64 -36.35
CA GLU A 552 -25.79 -35.07 -36.98
C GLU A 552 -25.52 -33.65 -37.51
N GLN A 553 -24.90 -32.80 -36.68
CA GLN A 553 -24.58 -31.41 -37.03
C GLN A 553 -23.56 -31.31 -38.16
N ARG A 554 -22.56 -32.21 -38.20
CA ARG A 554 -21.56 -32.23 -39.28
C ARG A 554 -22.18 -32.50 -40.66
N SER A 555 -23.32 -33.18 -40.71
CA SER A 555 -24.04 -33.46 -41.95
C SER A 555 -24.97 -32.33 -42.42
N LYS A 556 -25.07 -31.25 -41.64
CA LYS A 556 -25.92 -30.07 -41.89
C LYS A 556 -25.11 -28.87 -42.41
N LEU A 557 -25.81 -27.85 -42.90
CA LEU A 557 -25.21 -26.55 -43.21
C LEU A 557 -25.34 -25.62 -42.00
N LEU A 558 -24.33 -24.81 -41.73
CA LEU A 558 -24.32 -23.81 -40.66
C LEU A 558 -24.60 -22.42 -41.23
N ILE A 559 -25.59 -21.71 -40.69
CA ILE A 559 -25.84 -20.30 -40.98
C ILE A 559 -24.90 -19.43 -40.14
N THR A 560 -24.14 -18.56 -40.81
CA THR A 560 -23.17 -17.66 -40.18
C THR A 560 -23.00 -16.41 -41.04
N THR A 561 -22.10 -15.50 -40.65
CA THR A 561 -21.63 -14.41 -41.50
C THR A 561 -20.17 -14.57 -41.86
N VAL A 562 -19.75 -13.89 -42.94
CA VAL A 562 -18.35 -13.90 -43.40
C VAL A 562 -17.40 -13.38 -42.31
N GLY A 563 -17.77 -12.32 -41.60
CA GLY A 563 -16.95 -11.78 -40.52
C GLY A 563 -16.82 -12.72 -39.32
N LYS A 564 -17.90 -13.42 -38.93
CA LYS A 564 -17.87 -14.42 -37.86
C LYS A 564 -17.05 -15.66 -38.23
N LEU A 565 -17.05 -16.07 -39.51
CA LEU A 565 -16.15 -17.11 -40.00
C LEU A 565 -14.69 -16.74 -39.73
N VAL A 566 -14.30 -15.51 -40.10
CA VAL A 566 -12.94 -15.01 -39.88
C VAL A 566 -12.60 -14.91 -38.39
N PHE A 567 -13.55 -14.47 -37.56
CA PHE A 567 -13.33 -14.37 -36.11
C PHE A 567 -13.07 -15.74 -35.47
N ASN A 568 -13.81 -16.78 -35.86
CA ASN A 568 -13.68 -18.10 -35.24
C ASN A 568 -12.34 -18.81 -35.57
N GLU A 569 -11.61 -18.41 -36.62
CA GLU A 569 -10.27 -18.96 -36.94
C GLU A 569 -9.19 -18.66 -35.88
N ILE A 570 -9.41 -17.66 -35.00
CA ILE A 570 -8.45 -17.34 -33.93
C ILE A 570 -8.67 -18.16 -32.66
N LEU A 571 -9.84 -18.79 -32.52
CA LEU A 571 -10.21 -19.60 -31.35
C LEU A 571 -9.59 -21.00 -31.45
N PRO A 572 -9.37 -21.70 -30.33
CA PRO A 572 -8.91 -23.09 -30.36
C PRO A 572 -10.02 -24.04 -30.86
N GLU A 573 -9.64 -25.15 -31.49
CA GLU A 573 -10.56 -26.06 -32.20
C GLU A 573 -11.61 -26.73 -31.32
N SER A 574 -11.33 -26.89 -30.01
CA SER A 574 -12.24 -27.47 -29.02
C SER A 574 -13.13 -26.43 -28.32
N PHE A 575 -13.09 -25.17 -28.77
CA PHE A 575 -14.01 -24.13 -28.34
C PHE A 575 -15.31 -24.19 -29.16
N PRO A 576 -16.49 -23.96 -28.55
CA PRO A 576 -17.73 -23.87 -29.31
C PRO A 576 -17.64 -22.83 -30.43
N TYR A 577 -18.26 -23.10 -31.58
CA TYR A 577 -18.34 -22.10 -32.64
C TYR A 577 -19.16 -20.91 -32.14
N MET A 578 -18.52 -19.73 -32.06
CA MET A 578 -19.13 -18.51 -31.55
C MET A 578 -19.97 -17.85 -32.63
N ASN A 579 -21.28 -18.09 -32.58
CA ASN A 579 -22.25 -17.49 -33.50
C ASN A 579 -23.14 -16.44 -32.82
N GLU A 580 -23.34 -16.58 -31.50
CA GLU A 580 -24.14 -15.68 -30.68
C GLU A 580 -23.36 -15.16 -29.46
N PRO A 581 -23.54 -13.89 -29.04
CA PRO A 581 -22.83 -13.32 -27.89
C PRO A 581 -23.44 -13.71 -26.53
N THR A 582 -23.67 -15.00 -26.28
CA THR A 582 -24.29 -15.50 -25.03
C THR A 582 -23.30 -16.34 -24.20
N LYS A 583 -23.56 -16.44 -22.88
CA LYS A 583 -22.76 -17.30 -21.99
C LYS A 583 -22.91 -18.78 -22.34
N SER A 584 -24.12 -19.23 -22.66
CA SER A 584 -24.38 -20.61 -23.07
C SER A 584 -23.59 -21.01 -24.32
N ASN A 585 -23.43 -20.11 -25.30
CA ASN A 585 -22.58 -20.39 -26.46
C ASN A 585 -21.09 -20.47 -26.07
N ILE A 586 -20.63 -19.71 -25.08
CA ILE A 586 -19.22 -19.70 -24.64
C ILE A 586 -18.87 -20.99 -23.87
N GLU A 587 -19.74 -21.39 -22.95
CA GLU A 587 -19.44 -22.44 -21.96
C GLU A 587 -19.91 -23.84 -22.41
N GLU A 588 -21.09 -23.95 -23.04
CA GLU A 588 -21.73 -25.24 -23.33
C GLU A 588 -21.48 -25.71 -24.77
N LYS A 589 -22.21 -25.14 -25.75
CA LYS A 589 -22.22 -25.59 -27.15
C LYS A 589 -22.79 -24.53 -28.09
N THR A 590 -22.52 -24.68 -29.38
CA THR A 590 -23.15 -23.85 -30.43
C THR A 590 -24.65 -24.16 -30.50
N PRO A 591 -25.55 -23.14 -30.46
CA PRO A 591 -26.99 -23.37 -30.51
C PRO A 591 -27.43 -24.09 -31.79
N ASP A 592 -28.23 -25.15 -31.64
CA ASP A 592 -28.60 -26.04 -32.76
C ASP A 592 -29.52 -25.37 -33.79
N ARG A 593 -30.16 -24.26 -33.42
CA ARG A 593 -31.03 -23.46 -34.31
C ARG A 593 -30.34 -22.87 -35.53
N PHE A 594 -29.01 -22.77 -35.52
CA PHE A 594 -28.24 -22.22 -36.65
C PHE A 594 -27.87 -23.28 -37.69
N PHE A 595 -28.26 -24.55 -37.48
CA PHE A 595 -28.03 -25.62 -38.44
C PHE A 595 -29.27 -25.85 -39.31
N LEU A 596 -29.07 -25.92 -40.62
CA LEU A 596 -30.12 -26.15 -41.60
C LEU A 596 -30.37 -27.65 -41.82
N GLU A 597 -31.64 -28.01 -41.88
CA GLU A 597 -32.08 -29.35 -42.27
C GLU A 597 -31.90 -29.60 -43.78
N LYS A 598 -31.77 -30.87 -44.15
CA LYS A 598 -31.52 -31.27 -45.54
C LYS A 598 -32.74 -30.96 -46.41
N GLY A 599 -32.57 -30.13 -47.44
CA GLY A 599 -33.62 -29.76 -48.40
C GLY A 599 -34.36 -28.45 -48.10
N ALA A 600 -34.00 -27.74 -47.02
CA ALA A 600 -34.53 -26.41 -46.74
C ALA A 600 -34.03 -25.36 -47.75
N ASP A 601 -34.89 -24.39 -48.10
CA ASP A 601 -34.47 -23.24 -48.91
C ASP A 601 -33.63 -22.28 -48.07
N VAL A 602 -32.32 -22.30 -48.31
CA VAL A 602 -31.32 -21.55 -47.55
C VAL A 602 -31.60 -20.05 -47.54
N LYS A 603 -32.05 -19.48 -48.66
CA LYS A 603 -32.27 -18.02 -48.76
C LYS A 603 -33.47 -17.60 -47.94
N ALA A 604 -34.58 -18.32 -48.09
CA ALA A 604 -35.82 -18.04 -47.36
C ALA A 604 -35.63 -18.14 -45.84
N VAL A 605 -34.88 -19.15 -45.37
CA VAL A 605 -34.60 -19.30 -43.93
C VAL A 605 -33.70 -18.19 -43.40
N ILE A 606 -32.64 -17.81 -44.14
CA ILE A 606 -31.75 -16.73 -43.73
C ILE A 606 -32.49 -15.39 -43.66
N GLU A 607 -33.38 -15.11 -44.62
CA GLU A 607 -34.16 -13.88 -44.64
C GLU A 607 -35.09 -13.75 -43.43
N GLN A 608 -35.71 -14.87 -43.01
CA GLN A 608 -36.57 -14.93 -41.83
C GLN A 608 -35.81 -14.95 -40.49
N GLN A 609 -34.50 -15.24 -40.52
CA GLN A 609 -33.72 -15.35 -39.30
C GLN A 609 -33.51 -13.98 -38.63
N PRO A 610 -33.66 -13.88 -37.29
CA PRO A 610 -33.31 -12.65 -36.56
C PRO A 610 -31.83 -12.28 -36.70
N ILE A 611 -31.55 -10.99 -36.55
CA ILE A 611 -30.18 -10.46 -36.53
C ILE A 611 -29.55 -10.72 -35.16
N ASN A 612 -28.33 -11.26 -35.16
CA ASN A 612 -27.58 -11.45 -33.93
C ASN A 612 -26.83 -10.17 -33.54
N ALA A 613 -26.73 -9.91 -32.23
CA ALA A 613 -25.98 -8.77 -31.73
C ALA A 613 -24.45 -8.91 -31.99
N PRO A 614 -23.74 -7.80 -32.17
CA PRO A 614 -22.29 -7.78 -32.36
C PRO A 614 -21.52 -8.10 -31.06
N PHE A 615 -20.25 -8.48 -31.20
CA PHE A 615 -19.40 -8.86 -30.07
C PHE A 615 -18.80 -7.61 -29.40
N LYS A 616 -19.38 -7.25 -28.25
CA LYS A 616 -18.95 -6.11 -27.41
C LYS A 616 -17.78 -6.49 -26.49
N LYS A 617 -17.15 -5.47 -25.89
CA LYS A 617 -16.05 -5.63 -24.92
C LYS A 617 -16.32 -6.68 -23.82
N GLY A 618 -17.53 -6.69 -23.27
CA GLY A 618 -17.91 -7.62 -22.20
C GLY A 618 -17.88 -9.09 -22.63
N ILE A 619 -18.24 -9.38 -23.88
CA ILE A 619 -18.22 -10.75 -24.43
C ILE A 619 -16.78 -11.17 -24.70
N LEU A 620 -15.96 -10.29 -25.28
CA LEU A 620 -14.53 -10.56 -25.49
C LEU A 620 -13.82 -10.88 -24.17
N GLY A 621 -14.13 -10.14 -23.10
CA GLY A 621 -13.60 -10.42 -21.76
C GLY A 621 -13.99 -11.80 -21.23
N LYS A 622 -15.24 -12.25 -21.46
CA LYS A 622 -15.71 -13.59 -21.08
C LYS A 622 -15.03 -14.70 -21.89
N ILE A 623 -14.86 -14.51 -23.20
CA ILE A 623 -14.13 -15.46 -24.05
C ILE A 623 -12.69 -15.63 -23.54
N ILE A 624 -12.01 -14.53 -23.21
CA ILE A 624 -10.64 -14.57 -22.68
C ILE A 624 -10.59 -15.30 -21.32
N ALA A 625 -11.55 -15.03 -20.43
CA ALA A 625 -11.64 -15.70 -19.14
C ALA A 625 -11.84 -17.22 -19.29
N GLU A 626 -12.74 -17.64 -20.18
CA GLU A 626 -13.02 -19.06 -20.42
C GLU A 626 -11.84 -19.78 -21.06
N ILE A 627 -11.16 -19.14 -22.02
CA ILE A 627 -9.95 -19.72 -22.61
C ILE A 627 -8.84 -19.86 -21.58
N PHE A 628 -8.68 -18.88 -20.69
CA PHE A 628 -7.70 -18.97 -19.60
C PHE A 628 -8.04 -20.11 -18.63
N LYS A 629 -9.32 -20.29 -18.29
CA LYS A 629 -9.80 -21.39 -17.44
C LYS A 629 -9.47 -22.76 -18.05
N ARG A 630 -9.79 -22.96 -19.34
CA ARG A 630 -9.67 -24.27 -20.01
C ARG A 630 -8.28 -24.60 -20.56
N PHE A 631 -7.57 -23.62 -21.13
CA PHE A 631 -6.32 -23.85 -21.89
C PHE A 631 -5.08 -23.23 -21.25
N HIS A 632 -5.23 -22.58 -20.08
CA HIS A 632 -4.14 -21.96 -19.34
C HIS A 632 -3.41 -20.85 -20.11
N ILE A 633 -2.24 -20.45 -19.63
CA ILE A 633 -1.57 -19.19 -19.95
C ILE A 633 -1.15 -19.06 -21.43
N THR A 634 -0.50 -20.09 -21.99
CA THR A 634 0.19 -19.98 -23.28
C THR A 634 -0.79 -19.80 -24.44
N GLU A 635 -1.84 -20.61 -24.49
CA GLU A 635 -2.87 -20.57 -25.52
C GLU A 635 -3.67 -19.26 -25.44
N THR A 636 -3.98 -18.77 -24.22
CA THR A 636 -4.59 -17.45 -24.02
C THR A 636 -3.71 -16.34 -24.58
N SER A 637 -2.41 -16.33 -24.27
CA SER A 637 -1.49 -15.29 -24.76
C SER A 637 -1.38 -15.27 -26.29
N LYS A 638 -1.27 -16.45 -26.93
CA LYS A 638 -1.26 -16.57 -28.40
C LYS A 638 -2.57 -16.09 -29.03
N MET A 639 -3.71 -16.41 -28.41
CA MET A 639 -5.03 -15.99 -28.88
C MET A 639 -5.22 -14.48 -28.75
N LEU A 640 -4.76 -13.86 -27.66
CA LEU A 640 -4.79 -12.41 -27.46
C LEU A 640 -4.03 -11.65 -28.55
N ASP A 641 -2.82 -12.11 -28.92
CA ASP A 641 -2.06 -11.50 -30.02
C ASP A 641 -2.79 -11.62 -31.37
N ARG A 642 -3.44 -12.76 -31.64
CA ARG A 642 -4.28 -12.93 -32.83
C ARG A 642 -5.50 -12.00 -32.83
N MET A 643 -6.20 -11.90 -31.70
CA MET A 643 -7.38 -11.02 -31.54
C MET A 643 -7.01 -9.54 -31.68
N LYS A 644 -5.86 -9.13 -31.14
CA LYS A 644 -5.29 -7.78 -31.32
C LYS A 644 -5.08 -7.47 -32.80
N ASN A 645 -4.36 -8.35 -33.51
CA ASN A 645 -4.05 -8.16 -34.92
C ASN A 645 -5.32 -8.09 -35.78
N LEU A 646 -6.29 -8.94 -35.48
CA LEU A 646 -7.59 -8.97 -36.15
C LEU A 646 -8.36 -7.67 -35.93
N GLY A 647 -8.45 -7.23 -34.67
CA GLY A 647 -9.10 -5.97 -34.29
C GLY A 647 -8.50 -4.77 -35.03
N PHE A 648 -7.17 -4.60 -35.01
CA PHE A 648 -6.53 -3.48 -35.71
C PHE A 648 -6.72 -3.51 -37.23
N LYS A 649 -6.65 -4.70 -37.84
CA LYS A 649 -6.84 -4.85 -39.29
C LYS A 649 -8.25 -4.41 -39.71
N TYR A 650 -9.27 -4.90 -39.01
CA TYR A 650 -10.65 -4.64 -39.36
C TYR A 650 -11.14 -3.27 -38.90
N SER A 651 -10.59 -2.69 -37.82
CA SER A 651 -10.86 -1.30 -37.46
C SER A 651 -10.35 -0.33 -38.54
N THR A 652 -9.14 -0.60 -39.07
CA THR A 652 -8.57 0.18 -40.18
C THR A 652 -9.44 0.07 -41.44
N LYS A 653 -9.90 -1.16 -41.76
CA LYS A 653 -10.74 -1.40 -42.94
C LYS A 653 -12.14 -0.78 -42.81
N ALA A 654 -12.68 -0.70 -41.59
CA ALA A 654 -13.99 -0.09 -41.32
C ALA A 654 -14.03 1.41 -41.64
N GLY A 655 -12.88 2.11 -41.59
CA GLY A 655 -12.82 3.53 -41.92
C GLY A 655 -13.66 4.41 -40.98
N ILE A 656 -13.74 4.03 -39.70
CA ILE A 656 -14.49 4.78 -38.68
C ILE A 656 -13.92 6.20 -38.58
N THR A 657 -14.81 7.19 -38.70
CA THR A 657 -14.47 8.61 -38.66
C THR A 657 -15.38 9.33 -37.66
N VAL A 658 -15.10 10.60 -37.41
CA VAL A 658 -15.99 11.48 -36.64
C VAL A 658 -16.18 12.78 -37.39
N GLY A 659 -17.42 13.06 -37.79
CA GLY A 659 -17.84 14.28 -38.43
C GLY A 659 -18.83 15.06 -37.56
N VAL A 660 -18.93 16.36 -37.84
CA VAL A 660 -19.98 17.22 -37.25
C VAL A 660 -21.39 16.78 -37.70
N SER A 661 -21.49 16.11 -38.85
CA SER A 661 -22.70 15.46 -39.37
C SER A 661 -23.16 14.26 -38.54
N ASP A 662 -22.23 13.55 -37.90
CA ASP A 662 -22.54 12.33 -37.14
C ASP A 662 -23.14 12.68 -35.76
N ILE A 663 -22.91 13.92 -35.31
CA ILE A 663 -23.46 14.48 -34.08
C ILE A 663 -24.81 15.11 -34.39
N VAL A 664 -25.82 14.25 -34.47
CA VAL A 664 -27.22 14.64 -34.70
C VAL A 664 -27.79 15.23 -33.41
N VAL A 665 -28.19 16.50 -33.47
CA VAL A 665 -28.91 17.16 -32.38
C VAL A 665 -30.36 16.70 -32.41
N LEU A 666 -30.96 16.48 -31.25
CA LEU A 666 -32.35 16.06 -31.14
C LEU A 666 -33.29 17.18 -31.62
N ASP A 667 -34.17 16.89 -32.58
CA ASP A 667 -35.11 17.87 -33.15
C ASP A 667 -36.14 18.36 -32.12
N ASP A 668 -36.76 17.43 -31.37
CA ASP A 668 -37.74 17.70 -30.30
C ASP A 668 -37.15 18.45 -29.08
N LYS A 669 -35.85 18.75 -29.08
CA LYS A 669 -35.16 19.32 -27.92
C LYS A 669 -35.79 20.65 -27.49
N GLN A 670 -36.08 21.54 -28.42
CA GLN A 670 -36.60 22.88 -28.09
C GLN A 670 -37.98 22.79 -27.44
N GLU A 671 -38.83 21.90 -27.93
CA GLU A 671 -40.17 21.67 -27.35
C GLU A 671 -40.09 21.21 -25.89
N ILE A 672 -39.18 20.27 -25.59
CA ILE A 672 -38.95 19.78 -24.21
C ILE A 672 -38.41 20.90 -23.31
N LEU A 673 -37.53 21.75 -23.83
CA LEU A 673 -36.98 22.88 -23.09
C LEU A 673 -38.05 23.94 -22.79
N GLU A 674 -38.94 24.23 -23.75
CA GLU A 674 -40.06 25.14 -23.57
C GLU A 674 -41.07 24.60 -22.55
N GLU A 675 -41.38 23.31 -22.60
CA GLU A 675 -42.24 22.65 -21.62
C GLU A 675 -41.65 22.76 -20.19
N ALA A 676 -40.35 22.46 -20.05
CA ALA A 676 -39.65 22.58 -18.77
C ALA A 676 -39.63 24.03 -18.26
N GLN A 677 -39.36 25.00 -19.14
CA GLN A 677 -39.36 26.42 -18.79
C GLN A 677 -40.75 26.90 -18.35
N SER A 678 -41.82 26.48 -19.05
CA SER A 678 -43.20 26.81 -18.68
C SER A 678 -43.58 26.28 -17.30
N LYS A 679 -43.15 25.05 -16.97
CA LYS A 679 -43.32 24.48 -15.62
C LYS A 679 -42.58 25.30 -14.56
N VAL A 680 -41.34 25.71 -14.83
CA VAL A 680 -40.55 26.57 -13.93
C VAL A 680 -41.22 27.92 -13.71
N ASP A 681 -41.75 28.54 -14.76
CA ASP A 681 -42.43 29.84 -14.66
C ASP A 681 -43.71 29.75 -13.81
N ASN A 682 -44.42 28.62 -13.88
CA ASN A 682 -45.56 28.35 -13.01
C ASN A 682 -45.13 28.16 -11.53
N VAL A 683 -44.04 27.44 -11.27
CA VAL A 683 -43.46 27.31 -9.91
C VAL A 683 -43.07 28.69 -9.36
N MET A 684 -42.43 29.55 -10.18
CA MET A 684 -42.11 30.93 -9.81
C MET A 684 -43.37 31.78 -9.57
N LYS A 685 -44.48 31.51 -10.27
CA LYS A 685 -45.76 32.17 -10.04
C LYS A 685 -46.39 31.74 -8.72
N GLN A 686 -46.33 30.45 -8.36
CA GLN A 686 -46.80 29.93 -7.08
C GLN A 686 -45.99 30.52 -5.91
N PHE A 687 -44.67 30.59 -6.07
CA PHE A 687 -43.78 31.22 -5.09
C PHE A 687 -44.10 32.72 -4.90
N ARG A 688 -44.27 33.47 -6.00
CA ARG A 688 -44.67 34.89 -5.94
C ARG A 688 -46.06 35.12 -5.30
N ARG A 689 -46.94 34.12 -5.37
CA ARG A 689 -48.24 34.12 -4.68
C ARG A 689 -48.16 33.69 -3.20
N GLY A 690 -46.98 33.29 -2.73
CA GLY A 690 -46.76 32.84 -1.34
C GLY A 690 -47.32 31.45 -1.04
N LEU A 691 -47.60 30.62 -2.05
CA LEU A 691 -48.16 29.28 -1.85
C LEU A 691 -47.10 28.25 -1.44
N ILE A 692 -45.83 28.52 -1.71
CA ILE A 692 -44.70 27.60 -1.53
C ILE A 692 -43.51 28.38 -0.97
N THR A 693 -42.62 27.70 -0.25
CA THR A 693 -41.40 28.30 0.30
C THR A 693 -40.28 28.37 -0.74
N GLU A 694 -39.21 29.11 -0.42
CA GLU A 694 -38.03 29.23 -1.30
C GLU A 694 -37.28 27.90 -1.45
N GLU A 695 -37.23 27.08 -0.39
CA GLU A 695 -36.61 25.75 -0.42
C GLU A 695 -37.39 24.80 -1.34
N GLU A 696 -38.71 24.74 -1.18
CA GLU A 696 -39.58 23.95 -2.07
C GLU A 696 -39.53 24.42 -3.51
N ARG A 697 -39.45 25.74 -3.73
CA ARG A 697 -39.30 26.32 -5.07
C ARG A 697 -37.98 25.87 -5.70
N TYR A 698 -36.87 26.00 -4.97
CA TYR A 698 -35.54 25.60 -5.42
C TYR A 698 -35.52 24.12 -5.82
N GLU A 699 -35.97 23.22 -4.96
CA GLU A 699 -36.00 21.78 -5.23
C GLU A 699 -36.88 21.42 -6.43
N ARG A 700 -38.06 22.05 -6.55
CA ARG A 700 -38.94 21.86 -7.71
C ARG A 700 -38.31 22.31 -9.02
N VAL A 701 -37.59 23.45 -9.02
CA VAL A 701 -36.89 23.92 -10.23
C VAL A 701 -35.80 22.92 -10.63
N ILE A 702 -35.01 22.41 -9.68
CA ILE A 702 -33.96 21.42 -9.94
C ILE A 702 -34.55 20.10 -10.48
N SER A 703 -35.65 19.61 -9.90
CA SER A 703 -36.27 18.36 -10.33
C SER A 703 -36.84 18.45 -11.75
N ILE A 704 -37.46 19.57 -12.11
CA ILE A 704 -37.98 19.82 -13.47
C ILE A 704 -36.85 19.77 -14.50
N TRP A 705 -35.73 20.48 -14.26
CA TRP A 705 -34.61 20.50 -15.19
C TRP A 705 -33.88 19.16 -15.29
N SER A 706 -33.80 18.41 -14.19
CA SER A 706 -33.20 17.08 -14.19
C SER A 706 -34.04 16.09 -15.00
N ALA A 707 -35.36 16.09 -14.80
CA ALA A 707 -36.28 15.26 -15.57
C ALA A 707 -36.24 15.58 -17.08
N ALA A 708 -36.18 16.88 -17.44
CA ALA A 708 -36.06 17.29 -18.84
C ALA A 708 -34.78 16.74 -19.49
N LYS A 709 -33.65 16.80 -18.77
CA LYS A 709 -32.37 16.24 -19.25
C LYS A 709 -32.46 14.73 -19.47
N ASP A 710 -33.07 14.00 -18.54
CA ASP A 710 -33.18 12.53 -18.64
C ASP A 710 -34.09 12.11 -19.81
N VAL A 711 -35.17 12.85 -20.07
CA VAL A 711 -36.02 12.66 -21.25
C VAL A 711 -35.24 12.92 -22.54
N ILE A 712 -34.47 14.01 -22.60
CA ILE A 712 -33.60 14.31 -23.75
C ILE A 712 -32.58 13.19 -23.96
N GLN A 713 -31.93 12.70 -22.90
CA GLN A 713 -30.99 11.58 -22.99
C GLN A 713 -31.68 10.32 -23.55
N GLY A 714 -32.86 9.97 -23.04
CA GLY A 714 -33.61 8.80 -23.49
C GLY A 714 -34.02 8.85 -24.95
N LYS A 715 -34.52 9.99 -25.43
CA LYS A 715 -34.89 10.19 -26.85
C LYS A 715 -33.65 10.20 -27.74
N LEU A 716 -32.60 10.91 -27.33
CA LEU A 716 -31.36 11.05 -28.09
C LEU A 716 -30.69 9.68 -28.35
N MET A 717 -30.66 8.79 -27.36
CA MET A 717 -30.09 7.45 -27.52
C MET A 717 -30.86 6.57 -28.51
N LYS A 718 -32.16 6.81 -28.68
CA LYS A 718 -33.01 6.09 -29.65
C LYS A 718 -32.99 6.70 -31.05
N SER A 719 -32.60 7.96 -31.16
CA SER A 719 -32.55 8.71 -32.42
C SER A 719 -31.33 8.38 -33.28
N LEU A 720 -30.30 7.77 -32.69
CA LEU A 720 -29.07 7.43 -33.39
C LEU A 720 -29.22 6.16 -34.24
N ASP A 721 -28.75 6.22 -35.48
CA ASP A 721 -28.59 5.05 -36.36
C ASP A 721 -27.50 4.11 -35.82
N GLU A 722 -27.72 2.80 -35.97
CA GLU A 722 -26.80 1.75 -35.52
C GLU A 722 -25.42 1.79 -36.22
N LEU A 723 -25.38 2.24 -37.48
CA LEU A 723 -24.16 2.40 -38.27
C LEU A 723 -23.48 3.77 -38.07
N ASN A 724 -24.06 4.64 -37.24
CA ASN A 724 -23.40 5.90 -36.89
C ASN A 724 -22.08 5.61 -36.13
N PRO A 725 -20.94 6.19 -36.54
CA PRO A 725 -19.66 6.00 -35.86
C PRO A 725 -19.69 6.30 -34.36
N ILE A 726 -20.40 7.36 -33.94
CA ILE A 726 -20.52 7.75 -32.54
C ILE A 726 -21.29 6.69 -31.75
N TYR A 727 -22.37 6.16 -32.34
CA TYR A 727 -23.15 5.09 -31.73
C TYR A 727 -22.29 3.83 -31.59
N MET A 728 -21.61 3.38 -32.65
CA MET A 728 -20.75 2.19 -32.61
C MET A 728 -19.63 2.31 -31.56
N MET A 729 -18.98 3.48 -31.43
CA MET A 729 -17.96 3.71 -30.41
C MET A 729 -18.49 3.58 -28.97
N SER A 730 -19.69 4.10 -28.73
CA SER A 730 -20.37 4.05 -27.44
C SER A 730 -20.91 2.66 -27.13
N ASP A 731 -21.66 2.05 -28.06
CA ASP A 731 -22.33 0.76 -27.86
C ASP A 731 -21.35 -0.42 -27.75
N SER A 732 -20.26 -0.40 -28.54
CA SER A 732 -19.20 -1.42 -28.45
C SER A 732 -18.50 -1.43 -27.09
N GLY A 733 -18.58 -0.33 -26.33
CA GLY A 733 -17.87 -0.12 -25.08
C GLY A 733 -16.38 0.22 -25.28
N ALA A 734 -16.01 0.65 -26.49
CA ALA A 734 -14.66 1.08 -26.82
C ALA A 734 -14.32 2.43 -26.14
N ARG A 735 -15.18 3.44 -26.33
CA ARG A 735 -15.08 4.75 -25.67
C ARG A 735 -16.39 5.53 -25.80
N GLY A 736 -16.82 6.16 -24.70
CA GLY A 736 -18.04 6.95 -24.65
C GLY A 736 -19.10 6.31 -23.76
N ASN A 737 -20.05 7.11 -23.30
CA ASN A 737 -21.23 6.67 -22.59
C ASN A 737 -22.41 7.59 -22.95
N ALA A 738 -23.64 7.18 -22.64
CA ALA A 738 -24.84 7.96 -22.93
C ALA A 738 -24.77 9.38 -22.35
N SER A 739 -24.27 9.53 -21.11
CA SER A 739 -24.18 10.84 -20.45
C SER A 739 -23.24 11.83 -21.17
N ASN A 740 -22.15 11.34 -21.76
CA ASN A 740 -21.23 12.17 -22.54
C ASN A 740 -21.87 12.57 -23.86
N PHE A 741 -22.63 11.66 -24.48
CA PHE A 741 -23.35 11.95 -25.72
C PHE A 741 -24.46 12.98 -25.52
N THR A 742 -25.19 12.89 -24.39
CA THR A 742 -26.17 13.92 -24.00
C THR A 742 -25.54 15.30 -23.87
N GLN A 743 -24.32 15.41 -23.35
CA GLN A 743 -23.63 16.72 -23.30
C GLN A 743 -23.20 17.22 -24.68
N LEU A 744 -22.87 16.30 -25.59
CA LEU A 744 -22.39 16.63 -26.93
C LEU A 744 -23.53 17.14 -27.84
N ALA A 745 -24.67 16.45 -27.85
CA ALA A 745 -25.77 16.69 -28.80
C ALA A 745 -27.14 17.00 -28.17
N GLY A 746 -27.29 16.82 -26.85
CA GLY A 746 -28.54 17.06 -26.12
C GLY A 746 -28.48 18.39 -25.36
N MET A 747 -28.16 18.32 -24.06
CA MET A 747 -27.94 19.48 -23.21
C MET A 747 -26.89 19.16 -22.15
N ARG A 748 -26.17 20.18 -21.65
CA ARG A 748 -25.21 19.95 -20.56
C ARG A 748 -25.89 19.77 -19.21
N GLY A 749 -26.97 20.51 -18.96
CA GLY A 749 -27.78 20.42 -17.75
C GLY A 749 -27.30 21.36 -16.63
N LEU A 750 -27.64 20.98 -15.40
CA LEU A 750 -27.34 21.75 -14.19
C LEU A 750 -25.86 21.65 -13.79
N MET A 751 -25.33 22.73 -13.20
CA MET A 751 -23.95 22.80 -12.71
C MET A 751 -23.93 23.11 -11.21
N ALA A 752 -22.97 22.54 -10.50
CA ALA A 752 -22.73 22.86 -9.09
C ALA A 752 -21.77 24.05 -8.95
N ASN A 753 -22.04 24.91 -7.97
CA ASN A 753 -21.09 25.91 -7.54
C ASN A 753 -19.92 25.27 -6.76
N PRO A 754 -18.85 26.02 -6.43
CA PRO A 754 -17.71 25.45 -5.69
C PRO A 754 -18.09 24.89 -4.30
N ALA A 755 -19.16 25.39 -3.68
CA ALA A 755 -19.67 24.91 -2.39
C ALA A 755 -20.53 23.65 -2.52
N GLY A 756 -20.91 23.22 -3.73
CA GLY A 756 -21.75 22.04 -3.98
C GLY A 756 -23.25 22.33 -4.16
N ARG A 757 -23.70 23.58 -4.01
CA ARG A 757 -25.09 23.96 -4.31
C ARG A 757 -25.29 24.04 -5.82
N ILE A 758 -26.37 23.45 -6.32
CA ILE A 758 -26.70 23.45 -7.75
C ILE A 758 -27.18 24.85 -8.16
N ILE A 759 -26.66 25.35 -9.27
CA ILE A 759 -27.06 26.63 -9.85
C ILE A 759 -28.38 26.42 -10.59
N GLU A 760 -29.39 27.25 -10.27
CA GLU A 760 -30.75 27.11 -10.80
C GLU A 760 -30.85 27.36 -12.31
N LEU A 761 -29.95 28.19 -12.85
CA LEU A 761 -29.88 28.45 -14.28
C LEU A 761 -29.18 27.26 -14.97
N PRO A 762 -29.91 26.41 -15.71
CA PRO A 762 -29.31 25.28 -16.41
C PRO A 762 -28.54 25.76 -17.65
N ILE A 763 -27.61 24.94 -18.11
CA ILE A 763 -26.99 25.09 -19.42
C ILE A 763 -27.84 24.32 -20.43
N LYS A 764 -28.59 25.07 -21.26
CA LYS A 764 -29.54 24.53 -22.25
C LYS A 764 -28.82 24.09 -23.53
N SER A 765 -27.72 24.77 -23.84
CA SER A 765 -26.90 24.50 -25.01
C SER A 765 -26.08 23.21 -24.84
N SER A 766 -25.85 22.51 -25.94
CA SER A 766 -24.89 21.40 -26.07
C SER A 766 -23.55 21.91 -26.58
N PHE A 767 -22.52 21.05 -26.57
CA PHE A 767 -21.23 21.40 -27.18
C PHE A 767 -21.33 21.57 -28.70
N ARG A 768 -22.26 20.86 -29.37
CA ARG A 768 -22.48 20.95 -30.82
C ARG A 768 -23.09 22.28 -31.24
N GLU A 769 -23.99 22.83 -30.45
CA GLU A 769 -24.63 24.14 -30.70
C GLU A 769 -23.71 25.30 -30.28
N GLY A 770 -22.87 25.07 -29.27
CA GLY A 770 -21.98 26.08 -28.71
C GLY A 770 -22.56 26.71 -27.44
N LEU A 771 -21.68 26.98 -26.48
CA LEU A 771 -22.04 27.58 -25.19
C LEU A 771 -21.94 29.10 -25.26
N THR A 772 -22.90 29.79 -24.64
CA THR A 772 -22.75 31.24 -24.41
C THR A 772 -21.64 31.52 -23.40
N VAL A 773 -21.14 32.76 -23.36
CA VAL A 773 -20.08 33.16 -22.42
C VAL A 773 -20.46 32.90 -20.96
N LEU A 774 -21.73 33.12 -20.61
CA LEU A 774 -22.23 32.91 -19.24
C LEU A 774 -22.31 31.42 -18.89
N GLU A 775 -22.85 30.59 -19.79
CA GLU A 775 -22.90 29.14 -19.61
C GLU A 775 -21.50 28.54 -19.51
N TYR A 776 -20.56 29.01 -20.34
CA TYR A 776 -19.17 28.59 -20.29
C TYR A 776 -18.54 28.94 -18.94
N PHE A 777 -18.72 30.18 -18.45
CA PHE A 777 -18.22 30.64 -17.15
C PHE A 777 -18.77 29.79 -16.00
N ILE A 778 -20.09 29.57 -15.94
CA ILE A 778 -20.74 28.73 -14.92
C ILE A 778 -20.11 27.33 -14.89
N SER A 779 -19.84 26.79 -16.07
CA SER A 779 -19.27 25.46 -16.20
C SER A 779 -17.82 25.30 -15.71
N THR A 780 -17.09 26.42 -15.59
CA THR A 780 -15.71 26.40 -15.08
C THR A 780 -15.62 26.07 -13.60
N HIS A 781 -16.67 26.37 -12.82
CA HIS A 781 -16.68 26.14 -11.37
C HIS A 781 -16.51 24.66 -11.03
N GLY A 782 -17.34 23.80 -11.64
CA GLY A 782 -17.24 22.35 -11.45
C GLY A 782 -15.93 21.77 -11.98
N ALA A 783 -15.49 22.20 -13.17
CA ALA A 783 -14.26 21.73 -13.79
C ALA A 783 -13.01 22.06 -12.94
N ARG A 784 -12.88 23.31 -12.47
CA ARG A 784 -11.73 23.74 -11.65
C ARG A 784 -11.69 23.01 -10.31
N LYS A 785 -12.85 22.80 -9.66
CA LYS A 785 -12.95 22.01 -8.43
C LYS A 785 -12.51 20.57 -8.67
N GLY A 786 -12.97 19.95 -9.75
CA GLY A 786 -12.56 18.59 -10.12
C GLY A 786 -11.05 18.44 -10.33
N LEU A 787 -10.42 19.40 -11.02
CA LEU A 787 -8.96 19.41 -11.22
C LEU A 787 -8.19 19.58 -9.91
N ALA A 788 -8.61 20.52 -9.05
CA ALA A 788 -7.96 20.77 -7.77
C ALA A 788 -8.05 19.55 -6.83
N ASP A 789 -9.23 18.93 -6.76
CA ASP A 789 -9.47 17.73 -5.97
C ASP A 789 -8.64 16.54 -6.47
N THR A 790 -8.57 16.34 -7.78
CA THR A 790 -7.77 15.26 -8.40
C THR A 790 -6.29 15.41 -8.03
N ALA A 791 -5.77 16.63 -8.09
CA ALA A 791 -4.38 16.92 -7.73
C ALA A 791 -4.11 16.69 -6.23
N LEU A 792 -5.01 17.11 -5.33
CA LEU A 792 -4.82 17.00 -3.88
C LEU A 792 -4.98 15.55 -3.39
N LYS A 793 -6.05 14.88 -3.83
CA LYS A 793 -6.46 13.57 -3.31
C LYS A 793 -5.57 12.41 -3.78
N THR A 794 -4.79 12.60 -4.85
CA THR A 794 -3.75 11.64 -5.28
C THR A 794 -2.74 11.37 -4.16
N ALA A 795 -2.39 12.38 -3.37
CA ALA A 795 -1.48 12.22 -2.23
C ALA A 795 -2.09 11.38 -1.10
N ASP A 796 -3.40 11.53 -0.85
CA ASP A 796 -4.11 10.83 0.23
C ASP A 796 -4.27 9.33 -0.03
N SER A 797 -4.60 8.94 -1.27
CA SER A 797 -4.66 7.53 -1.67
C SER A 797 -3.28 6.85 -1.55
N GLY A 798 -2.21 7.53 -2.00
CA GLY A 798 -0.85 7.03 -1.83
C GLY A 798 -0.46 6.87 -0.35
N TYR A 799 -0.92 7.78 0.51
CA TYR A 799 -0.68 7.71 1.95
C TYR A 799 -1.48 6.60 2.64
N LEU A 800 -2.74 6.34 2.24
CA LEU A 800 -3.51 5.20 2.73
C LEU A 800 -2.85 3.88 2.34
N THR A 801 -2.51 3.71 1.06
CA THR A 801 -1.85 2.50 0.53
C THR A 801 -0.56 2.21 1.31
N ARG A 802 0.23 3.24 1.58
CA ARG A 802 1.43 3.12 2.41
C ARG A 802 1.12 2.57 3.81
N ARG A 803 0.11 3.12 4.50
CA ARG A 803 -0.29 2.66 5.85
C ARG A 803 -0.76 1.20 5.83
N LEU A 804 -1.50 0.80 4.79
CA LEU A 804 -1.94 -0.59 4.61
C LEU A 804 -0.75 -1.53 4.38
N VAL A 805 0.23 -1.14 3.56
CA VAL A 805 1.45 -1.95 3.36
C VAL A 805 2.25 -2.03 4.66
N ASP A 806 2.39 -0.92 5.39
CA ASP A 806 3.16 -0.88 6.63
C ASP A 806 2.59 -1.82 7.71
N VAL A 807 1.25 -1.99 7.77
CA VAL A 807 0.60 -2.89 8.74
C VAL A 807 0.61 -4.35 8.32
N ALA A 808 0.59 -4.65 7.02
CA ALA A 808 0.39 -6.01 6.52
C ALA A 808 1.61 -6.65 5.84
N GLN A 809 2.72 -5.94 5.73
CA GLN A 809 3.92 -6.42 5.03
C GLN A 809 4.52 -7.72 5.59
N ASP A 810 4.29 -8.06 6.86
CA ASP A 810 4.83 -9.29 7.48
C ASP A 810 3.90 -10.51 7.31
N VAL A 811 2.75 -10.33 6.63
CA VAL A 811 1.78 -11.41 6.39
C VAL A 811 2.12 -12.16 5.11
N ILE A 812 2.66 -13.36 5.30
CA ILE A 812 3.03 -14.30 4.23
C ILE A 812 2.34 -15.65 4.42
N ILE A 813 2.27 -16.46 3.36
CA ILE A 813 1.87 -17.86 3.50
C ILE A 813 3.02 -18.67 4.07
N ARG A 814 2.86 -19.29 5.25
CA ARG A 814 3.93 -20.05 5.93
C ARG A 814 3.76 -21.56 5.85
N GLU A 815 2.53 -22.02 5.96
CA GLU A 815 2.17 -23.42 6.17
C GLU A 815 1.07 -23.84 5.19
N THR A 816 0.86 -25.14 5.02
CA THR A 816 -0.22 -25.68 4.20
C THR A 816 -1.56 -25.66 4.95
N ASP A 817 -1.58 -26.16 6.19
CA ASP A 817 -2.72 -26.13 7.10
C ASP A 817 -2.26 -25.75 8.51
N CYS A 818 -3.06 -24.96 9.21
CA CYS A 818 -2.82 -24.47 10.57
C CYS A 818 -3.49 -25.32 11.66
N GLY A 819 -4.28 -26.34 11.29
CA GLY A 819 -5.00 -27.21 12.22
C GLY A 819 -6.17 -26.53 12.93
N THR A 820 -6.66 -25.39 12.42
CA THR A 820 -7.85 -24.72 12.97
C THR A 820 -9.12 -25.46 12.57
N ASP A 821 -9.98 -25.77 13.54
CA ASP A 821 -11.34 -26.33 13.32
C ASP A 821 -12.46 -25.29 13.17
N ARG A 822 -12.10 -24.00 13.24
CA ARG A 822 -13.03 -22.86 13.11
C ARG A 822 -13.13 -22.39 11.66
N GLY A 823 -14.35 -22.11 11.21
CA GLY A 823 -14.64 -21.44 9.95
C GLY A 823 -15.45 -20.16 10.16
N ILE A 824 -15.78 -19.48 9.06
CA ILE A 824 -16.79 -18.43 9.04
C ILE A 824 -18.01 -18.91 8.25
N LEU A 825 -19.17 -18.35 8.55
CA LEU A 825 -20.40 -18.63 7.82
C LEU A 825 -20.53 -17.62 6.67
N ALA A 826 -20.39 -18.08 5.44
CA ALA A 826 -20.58 -17.25 4.27
C ALA A 826 -22.07 -17.07 3.97
N LYS A 827 -22.50 -15.81 3.87
CA LYS A 827 -23.87 -15.39 3.52
C LYS A 827 -23.83 -14.35 2.40
N PRO A 828 -24.89 -14.22 1.59
CA PRO A 828 -25.01 -13.10 0.67
C PRO A 828 -25.05 -11.77 1.45
N LEU A 829 -24.24 -10.80 1.04
CA LEU A 829 -24.24 -9.47 1.66
C LEU A 829 -25.36 -8.64 1.05
N LYS A 830 -26.37 -8.31 1.86
CA LYS A 830 -27.54 -7.53 1.43
C LYS A 830 -27.66 -6.27 2.30
N GLU A 831 -28.01 -5.14 1.68
CA GLU A 831 -28.34 -3.89 2.36
C GLU A 831 -29.83 -3.59 2.10
N GLY A 832 -30.69 -4.01 3.03
CA GLY A 832 -32.14 -3.99 2.80
C GLY A 832 -32.51 -4.94 1.65
N THR A 833 -32.88 -4.38 0.49
CA THR A 833 -33.24 -5.14 -0.71
C THR A 833 -32.10 -5.27 -1.72
N GLU A 834 -31.08 -4.41 -1.65
CA GLU A 834 -29.97 -4.41 -2.61
C GLU A 834 -28.94 -5.49 -2.23
N THR A 835 -28.59 -6.36 -3.18
CA THR A 835 -27.54 -7.37 -2.97
C THR A 835 -26.19 -6.77 -3.33
N ILE A 836 -25.35 -6.55 -2.33
CA ILE A 836 -23.99 -6.00 -2.48
C ILE A 836 -23.05 -7.05 -3.07
N GLU A 837 -23.13 -8.28 -2.55
CA GLU A 837 -22.30 -9.39 -2.99
C GLU A 837 -23.08 -10.70 -2.91
N ARG A 838 -23.05 -11.46 -4.01
CA ARG A 838 -23.79 -12.72 -4.15
C ARG A 838 -23.04 -13.87 -3.47
N LEU A 839 -23.74 -14.95 -3.13
CA LEU A 839 -23.14 -16.04 -2.37
C LEU A 839 -22.07 -16.76 -3.18
N GLU A 840 -22.31 -17.01 -4.47
CA GLU A 840 -21.38 -17.68 -5.38
C GLU A 840 -20.03 -16.95 -5.44
N GLU A 841 -20.02 -15.62 -5.48
CA GLU A 841 -18.80 -14.81 -5.52
C GLU A 841 -17.95 -14.97 -4.25
N ARG A 842 -18.59 -15.21 -3.10
CA ARG A 842 -17.90 -15.41 -1.81
C ARG A 842 -17.35 -16.83 -1.65
N LEU A 843 -17.96 -17.83 -2.31
CA LEU A 843 -17.53 -19.22 -2.22
C LEU A 843 -16.35 -19.53 -3.15
N ILE A 844 -16.35 -18.94 -4.34
CA ILE A 844 -15.37 -19.22 -5.38
C ILE A 844 -13.93 -19.02 -4.88
N GLY A 845 -13.13 -20.09 -4.97
CA GLY A 845 -11.72 -20.10 -4.57
C GLY A 845 -11.48 -20.16 -3.06
N ARG A 846 -12.48 -20.59 -2.27
CA ARG A 846 -12.38 -20.87 -0.82
C ARG A 846 -12.46 -22.36 -0.53
N PHE A 847 -11.99 -22.75 0.66
CA PHE A 847 -12.09 -24.14 1.14
C PHE A 847 -13.31 -24.31 2.03
N ALA A 848 -14.09 -25.37 1.81
CA ALA A 848 -15.18 -25.74 2.70
C ALA A 848 -14.64 -26.20 4.07
N ARG A 849 -15.26 -25.73 5.16
CA ARG A 849 -14.91 -26.16 6.53
C ARG A 849 -15.74 -27.35 7.01
N LYS A 850 -16.95 -27.49 6.49
CA LYS A 850 -17.83 -28.64 6.74
C LYS A 850 -18.32 -29.16 5.39
N GLN A 851 -18.57 -30.46 5.30
CA GLN A 851 -19.19 -31.02 4.10
C GLN A 851 -20.57 -30.38 3.86
N VAL A 852 -20.88 -30.09 2.59
CA VAL A 852 -22.17 -29.53 2.18
C VAL A 852 -22.94 -30.62 1.45
N LYS A 853 -24.21 -30.81 1.80
CA LYS A 853 -25.10 -31.80 1.21
C LYS A 853 -26.27 -31.13 0.52
N HIS A 854 -26.73 -31.73 -0.57
CA HIS A 854 -27.96 -31.32 -1.22
C HIS A 854 -29.15 -31.52 -0.26
N PRO A 855 -30.04 -30.52 -0.08
CA PRO A 855 -31.14 -30.59 0.90
C PRO A 855 -32.11 -31.77 0.67
N GLU A 856 -32.44 -32.05 -0.60
CA GLU A 856 -33.41 -33.07 -0.97
C GLU A 856 -32.80 -34.46 -1.24
N THR A 857 -31.73 -34.57 -2.05
CA THR A 857 -31.15 -35.86 -2.44
C THR A 857 -30.18 -36.44 -1.41
N GLY A 858 -29.61 -35.61 -0.53
CA GLY A 858 -28.60 -36.00 0.44
C GLY A 858 -27.20 -36.25 -0.14
N GLU A 859 -26.99 -36.03 -1.43
CA GLU A 859 -25.68 -36.12 -2.10
C GLU A 859 -24.71 -35.07 -1.55
N VAL A 860 -23.43 -35.42 -1.44
CA VAL A 860 -22.39 -34.49 -0.97
C VAL A 860 -21.92 -33.66 -2.16
N LEU A 861 -22.20 -32.36 -2.12
CA LEU A 861 -21.79 -31.40 -3.16
C LEU A 861 -20.30 -31.03 -3.02
N VAL A 862 -19.83 -30.83 -1.79
CA VAL A 862 -18.41 -30.55 -1.50
C VAL A 862 -17.99 -31.17 -0.16
N ASN A 863 -16.81 -31.78 -0.13
CA ASN A 863 -16.25 -32.37 1.09
C ASN A 863 -15.57 -31.31 1.96
N GLU A 864 -15.33 -31.65 3.23
CA GLU A 864 -14.51 -30.82 4.11
C GLU A 864 -13.07 -30.69 3.58
N ASN A 865 -12.51 -29.48 3.66
CA ASN A 865 -11.18 -29.12 3.17
C ASN A 865 -10.97 -29.31 1.66
N GLU A 866 -12.06 -29.31 0.90
CA GLU A 866 -12.07 -29.26 -0.56
C GLU A 866 -12.25 -27.81 -1.06
N LEU A 867 -11.60 -27.46 -2.18
CA LEU A 867 -11.70 -26.15 -2.81
C LEU A 867 -13.03 -26.05 -3.57
N ILE A 868 -13.72 -24.92 -3.44
CA ILE A 868 -14.94 -24.62 -4.16
C ILE A 868 -14.58 -23.86 -5.44
N ASP A 869 -14.76 -24.52 -6.58
CA ASP A 869 -14.60 -23.95 -7.93
C ASP A 869 -15.89 -23.26 -8.40
N GLU A 870 -15.86 -22.57 -9.55
CA GLU A 870 -17.03 -21.89 -10.10
C GLU A 870 -18.22 -22.83 -10.34
N ASP A 871 -17.96 -24.01 -10.89
CA ASP A 871 -19.00 -24.96 -11.30
C ASP A 871 -19.71 -25.53 -10.06
N LYS A 872 -18.93 -25.90 -9.02
CA LYS A 872 -19.47 -26.32 -7.71
C LYS A 872 -20.21 -25.19 -6.99
N ALA A 873 -19.73 -23.95 -7.10
CA ALA A 873 -20.40 -22.81 -6.48
C ALA A 873 -21.80 -22.59 -7.10
N LEU A 874 -21.93 -22.78 -8.42
CA LEU A 874 -23.23 -22.72 -9.12
C LEU A 874 -24.16 -23.86 -8.67
N GLU A 875 -23.66 -25.10 -8.62
CA GLU A 875 -24.44 -26.25 -8.13
C GLU A 875 -24.96 -26.04 -6.68
N ILE A 876 -24.13 -25.46 -5.80
CA ILE A 876 -24.52 -25.16 -4.41
C ILE A 876 -25.66 -24.15 -4.34
N VAL A 877 -25.59 -23.06 -5.12
CA VAL A 877 -26.63 -22.01 -5.09
C VAL A 877 -27.91 -22.46 -5.79
N GLU A 878 -27.80 -23.26 -6.86
CA GLU A 878 -28.94 -23.84 -7.58
C GLU A 878 -29.68 -24.88 -6.73
N ALA A 879 -28.98 -25.59 -5.85
CA ALA A 879 -29.56 -26.47 -4.84
C ALA A 879 -30.30 -25.72 -3.70
N GLY A 880 -30.34 -24.38 -3.74
CA GLY A 880 -31.08 -23.55 -2.77
C GLY A 880 -30.39 -23.35 -1.43
N ILE A 881 -29.07 -23.54 -1.35
CA ILE A 881 -28.30 -23.40 -0.11
C ILE A 881 -27.88 -21.93 0.07
N GLU A 882 -28.38 -21.27 1.12
CA GLU A 882 -28.08 -19.85 1.39
C GLU A 882 -26.89 -19.59 2.31
N GLU A 883 -26.42 -20.61 3.04
CA GLU A 883 -25.36 -20.48 4.04
C GLU A 883 -24.34 -21.63 3.94
N VAL A 884 -23.05 -21.28 3.89
CA VAL A 884 -21.96 -22.28 3.76
C VAL A 884 -20.83 -21.97 4.73
N TRP A 885 -20.33 -23.01 5.40
CA TRP A 885 -19.17 -22.90 6.28
C TRP A 885 -17.86 -22.98 5.48
N ILE A 886 -17.11 -21.88 5.46
CA ILE A 886 -15.82 -21.80 4.76
C ILE A 886 -14.66 -21.52 5.71
N ARG A 887 -13.45 -21.88 5.29
CA ARG A 887 -12.21 -21.46 5.95
C ARG A 887 -11.86 -20.04 5.50
N SER A 888 -11.37 -19.23 6.43
CA SER A 888 -11.02 -17.83 6.20
C SER A 888 -9.72 -17.45 6.91
N ALA A 889 -9.11 -16.35 6.49
CA ALA A 889 -7.96 -15.76 7.15
C ALA A 889 -8.28 -15.33 8.59
N PHE A 890 -9.53 -14.96 8.89
CA PHE A 890 -9.94 -14.53 10.24
C PHE A 890 -9.65 -15.55 11.34
N THR A 891 -9.89 -16.83 11.07
CA THR A 891 -9.78 -17.91 12.08
C THR A 891 -8.42 -18.62 12.09
N CYS A 892 -7.50 -18.23 11.19
CA CYS A 892 -6.23 -18.90 10.99
C CYS A 892 -5.29 -18.79 12.22
N ASN A 893 -4.80 -19.94 12.70
CA ASN A 893 -3.92 -20.04 13.86
C ASN A 893 -2.42 -19.86 13.55
N THR A 894 -2.03 -19.77 12.28
CA THR A 894 -0.61 -19.60 11.90
C THR A 894 -0.04 -18.29 12.46
N PRO A 895 1.11 -18.32 13.16
CA PRO A 895 1.78 -17.14 13.67
C PRO A 895 2.43 -16.35 12.52
N HIS A 896 2.36 -15.01 12.59
CA HIS A 896 2.96 -14.09 11.60
C HIS A 896 2.70 -14.50 10.13
N GLY A 897 1.47 -14.91 9.82
CA GLY A 897 1.10 -15.33 8.48
C GLY A 897 -0.30 -15.92 8.40
N VAL A 898 -0.58 -16.55 7.26
CA VAL A 898 -1.79 -17.34 6.99
C VAL A 898 -1.35 -18.69 6.39
N CYS A 899 -2.14 -19.75 6.54
CA CYS A 899 -1.88 -21.02 5.86
C CYS A 899 -2.57 -21.08 4.48
N LYS A 900 -2.09 -21.98 3.60
CA LYS A 900 -2.60 -22.17 2.24
C LYS A 900 -4.13 -22.40 2.22
N ARG A 901 -4.65 -23.29 3.08
CA ARG A 901 -6.08 -23.63 3.13
C ARG A 901 -6.99 -22.52 3.66
N CYS A 902 -6.52 -21.70 4.61
CA CYS A 902 -7.31 -20.56 5.11
C CYS A 902 -7.34 -19.39 4.13
N TYR A 903 -6.35 -19.27 3.24
CA TYR A 903 -6.30 -18.23 2.21
C TYR A 903 -7.08 -18.63 0.93
N GLY A 904 -6.90 -19.88 0.48
CA GLY A 904 -7.52 -20.43 -0.71
C GLY A 904 -6.78 -20.10 -2.01
N ARG A 905 -7.54 -19.80 -3.06
CA ARG A 905 -7.04 -19.54 -4.41
C ARG A 905 -6.28 -18.22 -4.52
N ASN A 906 -5.18 -18.22 -5.27
CA ASN A 906 -4.43 -17.04 -5.68
C ASN A 906 -5.12 -16.37 -6.89
N LEU A 907 -5.63 -15.16 -6.67
CA LEU A 907 -6.36 -14.42 -7.71
C LEU A 907 -5.47 -13.97 -8.88
N ALA A 908 -4.14 -13.90 -8.68
CA ALA A 908 -3.22 -13.51 -9.75
C ALA A 908 -2.93 -14.63 -10.76
N THR A 909 -3.08 -15.89 -10.35
CA THR A 909 -2.72 -17.08 -11.16
C THR A 909 -3.92 -17.97 -11.46
N GLY A 910 -5.01 -17.88 -10.69
CA GLY A 910 -6.19 -18.75 -10.81
C GLY A 910 -6.00 -20.13 -10.17
N SER A 911 -4.86 -20.39 -9.54
CA SER A 911 -4.53 -21.66 -8.86
C SER A 911 -4.38 -21.45 -7.35
N ASP A 912 -4.14 -22.52 -6.59
CA ASP A 912 -3.91 -22.40 -5.16
C ASP A 912 -2.70 -21.51 -4.83
N VAL A 913 -2.74 -20.85 -3.67
CA VAL A 913 -1.62 -20.01 -3.21
C VAL A 913 -0.40 -20.86 -2.83
N GLU A 914 0.80 -20.37 -3.13
CA GLU A 914 2.04 -21.05 -2.76
C GLU A 914 2.64 -20.54 -1.45
N VAL A 915 3.42 -21.41 -0.80
CA VAL A 915 4.13 -21.05 0.43
C VAL A 915 5.17 -19.98 0.11
N GLY A 916 5.15 -18.88 0.85
CA GLY A 916 6.01 -17.72 0.65
C GLY A 916 5.36 -16.56 -0.10
N GLU A 917 4.12 -16.70 -0.57
CA GLU A 917 3.40 -15.58 -1.19
C GLU A 917 3.16 -14.43 -0.19
N ALA A 918 3.42 -13.21 -0.65
CA ALA A 918 3.34 -11.99 0.15
C ALA A 918 1.91 -11.41 0.13
N VAL A 919 0.95 -12.20 0.61
CA VAL A 919 -0.49 -11.90 0.52
C VAL A 919 -0.89 -10.61 1.22
N GLY A 920 -0.18 -10.19 2.28
CA GLY A 920 -0.44 -8.92 2.94
C GLY A 920 -0.11 -7.69 2.09
N ILE A 921 0.98 -7.74 1.30
CA ILE A 921 1.31 -6.65 0.35
C ILE A 921 0.29 -6.62 -0.79
N ILE A 922 -0.09 -7.79 -1.31
CA ILE A 922 -1.09 -7.89 -2.38
C ILE A 922 -2.41 -7.28 -1.91
N ALA A 923 -2.90 -7.67 -0.74
CA ALA A 923 -4.12 -7.13 -0.15
C ALA A 923 -4.06 -5.61 0.04
N ALA A 924 -2.96 -5.10 0.59
CA ALA A 924 -2.77 -3.67 0.80
C ALA A 924 -2.77 -2.86 -0.51
N GLN A 925 -2.16 -3.39 -1.57
CA GLN A 925 -2.16 -2.76 -2.90
C GLN A 925 -3.56 -2.84 -3.55
N SER A 926 -4.23 -3.98 -3.47
CA SER A 926 -5.56 -4.18 -4.06
C SER A 926 -6.63 -3.28 -3.43
N ILE A 927 -6.50 -2.96 -2.15
CA ILE A 927 -7.37 -2.00 -1.44
C ILE A 927 -6.94 -0.55 -1.75
N GLY A 928 -5.64 -0.30 -1.82
CA GLY A 928 -5.06 1.02 -2.00
C GLY A 928 -5.20 1.62 -3.40
N GLU A 929 -4.98 0.81 -4.45
CA GLU A 929 -5.01 1.22 -5.87
C GLU A 929 -6.33 1.90 -6.27
N PRO A 930 -7.51 1.31 -5.96
CA PRO A 930 -8.78 1.96 -6.26
C PRO A 930 -9.06 3.20 -5.41
N GLY A 931 -8.29 3.46 -4.35
CA GLY A 931 -8.46 4.67 -3.53
C GLY A 931 -8.33 5.97 -4.33
N THR A 932 -7.56 5.95 -5.43
CA THR A 932 -7.52 7.08 -6.37
C THR A 932 -8.86 7.25 -7.10
N GLN A 933 -9.45 6.14 -7.55
CA GLN A 933 -10.73 6.11 -8.28
C GLN A 933 -11.93 6.46 -7.39
N LEU A 934 -11.99 5.93 -6.16
CA LEU A 934 -13.02 6.26 -5.16
C LEU A 934 -13.09 7.77 -4.92
N THR A 935 -11.95 8.44 -5.03
CA THR A 935 -11.87 9.87 -4.76
C THR A 935 -12.22 10.73 -5.99
N MET A 936 -12.13 10.14 -7.18
CA MET A 936 -12.50 10.74 -8.46
C MET A 936 -13.96 10.46 -8.88
N ARG A 937 -14.73 9.64 -8.17
CA ARG A 937 -16.14 9.36 -8.51
C ARG A 937 -17.17 10.05 -7.62
N THR A 938 -16.76 10.54 -6.45
CA THR A 938 -17.58 11.38 -5.54
C THR A 938 -17.94 12.77 -6.10
N PHE A 939 -17.73 13.01 -7.40
CA PHE A 939 -17.98 14.31 -8.05
C PHE A 939 -19.45 14.51 -8.45
N HIS A 940 -20.22 13.43 -8.67
CA HIS A 940 -21.58 13.51 -9.20
C HIS A 940 -22.64 13.61 -8.10
N THR A 941 -22.39 12.99 -6.94
CA THR A 941 -23.15 13.20 -5.71
C THR A 941 -22.46 14.32 -4.94
N GLY A 942 -23.04 15.52 -4.91
CA GLY A 942 -22.45 16.67 -4.22
C GLY A 942 -22.20 16.36 -2.74
N GLY A 943 -21.01 15.91 -2.37
CA GLY A 943 -20.63 15.48 -1.01
C GLY A 943 -20.55 16.59 0.04
N VAL A 944 -21.19 17.73 -0.21
CA VAL A 944 -21.43 18.81 0.75
C VAL A 944 -22.93 18.99 1.03
N ALA A 945 -23.81 18.42 0.19
CA ALA A 945 -25.25 18.68 0.17
C ALA A 945 -26.13 17.48 0.62
N GLY A 946 -25.55 16.39 1.16
CA GLY A 946 -26.35 15.25 1.64
C GLY A 946 -25.63 14.37 2.67
N ASP A 947 -26.42 13.95 3.68
CA ASP A 947 -26.21 13.04 4.83
C ASP A 947 -24.96 13.23 5.72
N ASP A 948 -25.15 13.11 7.04
CA ASP A 948 -24.09 13.18 8.08
C ASP A 948 -23.14 11.96 8.08
N ILE A 949 -23.24 11.11 7.05
CA ILE A 949 -22.49 9.88 6.86
C ILE A 949 -21.35 10.13 5.86
N THR A 950 -20.13 9.78 6.26
CA THR A 950 -18.96 9.92 5.37
C THR A 950 -19.06 8.96 4.18
N GLN A 951 -18.74 9.43 2.97
CA GLN A 951 -18.73 8.63 1.73
C GLN A 951 -17.32 8.54 1.13
N GLY A 952 -17.08 7.54 0.29
CA GLY A 952 -15.84 7.37 -0.48
C GLY A 952 -14.59 7.11 0.37
N LEU A 953 -13.44 7.70 -0.02
CA LEU A 953 -12.15 7.47 0.64
C LEU A 953 -12.12 7.89 2.13
N PRO A 954 -12.72 9.03 2.55
CA PRO A 954 -12.82 9.38 3.98
C PRO A 954 -13.44 8.29 4.84
N ARG A 955 -14.48 7.61 4.36
CA ARG A 955 -15.14 6.50 5.07
C ARG A 955 -14.21 5.31 5.24
N ILE A 956 -13.51 4.92 4.18
CA ILE A 956 -12.51 3.84 4.23
C ILE A 956 -11.38 4.17 5.23
N GLN A 957 -10.91 5.42 5.26
CA GLN A 957 -9.90 5.85 6.23
C GLN A 957 -10.41 5.82 7.67
N GLU A 958 -11.67 6.19 7.90
CA GLU A 958 -12.32 6.14 9.21
C GLU A 958 -12.41 4.70 9.73
N LEU A 959 -12.86 3.76 8.88
CA LEU A 959 -12.98 2.33 9.18
C LEU A 959 -11.62 1.70 9.52
N PHE A 960 -10.61 1.84 8.66
CA PHE A 960 -9.29 1.23 8.90
C PHE A 960 -8.49 1.88 10.03
N GLU A 961 -8.76 3.15 10.38
CA GLU A 961 -8.15 3.77 11.57
C GLU A 961 -8.94 3.49 12.86
N ALA A 962 -10.04 2.73 12.79
CA ALA A 962 -10.95 2.46 13.91
C ALA A 962 -11.27 3.75 14.69
N ARG A 963 -11.61 4.81 13.93
CA ARG A 963 -12.03 6.10 14.48
C ARG A 963 -13.51 6.05 14.82
N ASN A 964 -13.90 6.90 15.76
CA ASN A 964 -15.31 7.10 16.08
C ASN A 964 -15.98 7.77 14.87
N PRO A 965 -17.13 7.24 14.41
CA PRO A 965 -17.85 7.81 13.29
C PRO A 965 -18.46 9.18 13.66
N LYS A 966 -18.69 10.03 12.65
CA LYS A 966 -19.33 11.35 12.87
C LYS A 966 -20.81 11.23 13.24
N GLY A 967 -21.60 10.52 12.42
CA GLY A 967 -22.97 10.12 12.75
C GLY A 967 -22.98 8.78 13.47
N GLN A 968 -22.64 8.76 14.76
CA GLN A 968 -22.60 7.54 15.57
C GLN A 968 -24.01 7.02 15.86
N ALA A 969 -24.29 5.79 15.44
CA ALA A 969 -25.52 5.10 15.79
C ALA A 969 -25.41 4.50 17.20
N THR A 970 -26.51 4.55 17.96
CA THR A 970 -26.58 3.94 19.29
C THR A 970 -26.85 2.43 19.15
N ILE A 971 -26.12 1.63 19.94
CA ILE A 971 -26.30 0.18 20.02
C ILE A 971 -26.73 -0.22 21.43
N THR A 972 -27.53 -1.28 21.56
CA THR A 972 -27.92 -1.80 22.88
C THR A 972 -26.83 -2.71 23.47
N GLU A 973 -26.52 -2.56 24.75
CA GLU A 973 -25.63 -3.47 25.49
C GLU A 973 -26.37 -4.72 26.05
N ILE A 974 -27.70 -4.72 26.03
CA ILE A 974 -28.57 -5.80 26.56
C ILE A 974 -29.56 -6.29 25.50
N ASP A 975 -29.98 -7.54 25.62
CA ASP A 975 -31.14 -8.10 24.92
C ASP A 975 -32.43 -7.80 25.70
N GLY A 976 -33.53 -7.61 24.99
CA GLY A 976 -34.80 -7.26 25.62
C GLY A 976 -35.86 -6.77 24.65
N THR A 977 -36.93 -6.21 25.21
CA THR A 977 -38.01 -5.58 24.45
C THR A 977 -37.94 -4.07 24.64
N VAL A 978 -38.19 -3.30 23.59
CA VAL A 978 -38.34 -1.85 23.68
C VAL A 978 -39.69 -1.54 24.33
N VAL A 979 -39.68 -0.85 25.48
CA VAL A 979 -40.88 -0.59 26.29
C VAL A 979 -41.41 0.81 26.08
N GLU A 980 -40.53 1.81 25.98
CA GLU A 980 -40.95 3.20 25.89
C GLU A 980 -39.95 4.00 25.06
N ILE A 981 -40.46 4.93 24.25
CA ILE A 981 -39.68 5.89 23.47
C ILE A 981 -40.13 7.29 23.92
N ASN A 982 -39.38 7.90 24.84
CA ASN A 982 -39.73 9.18 25.45
C ASN A 982 -39.00 10.34 24.77
N GLU A 983 -39.66 11.47 24.57
CA GLU A 983 -38.97 12.71 24.20
C GLU A 983 -38.53 13.46 25.47
N VAL A 984 -37.22 13.58 25.67
CA VAL A 984 -36.62 14.31 26.80
C VAL A 984 -36.26 15.75 26.42
N ARG A 985 -35.71 16.53 27.37
CA ARG A 985 -35.22 17.89 27.13
C ARG A 985 -34.22 17.90 25.95
N ASP A 986 -34.26 18.96 25.15
CA ASP A 986 -33.49 19.15 23.90
C ASP A 986 -33.95 18.31 22.68
N LYS A 987 -35.22 17.85 22.66
CA LYS A 987 -35.81 17.04 21.57
C LYS A 987 -35.05 15.73 21.31
N GLN A 988 -34.32 15.22 22.29
CA GLN A 988 -33.68 13.92 22.20
C GLN A 988 -34.71 12.83 22.50
N GLN A 989 -34.61 11.70 21.80
CA GLN A 989 -35.46 10.54 22.03
C GLN A 989 -34.72 9.58 22.95
N GLU A 990 -35.36 9.12 24.02
CA GLU A 990 -34.84 8.13 24.96
C GLU A 990 -35.54 6.80 24.75
N ILE A 991 -34.78 5.74 24.50
CA ILE A 991 -35.26 4.40 24.20
C ILE A 991 -35.00 3.53 25.43
N VAL A 992 -36.07 3.03 26.05
CA VAL A 992 -35.99 2.17 27.23
C VAL A 992 -36.10 0.70 26.82
N VAL A 993 -35.05 -0.07 27.09
CA VAL A 993 -34.97 -1.51 26.79
C VAL A 993 -35.08 -2.28 28.09
N GLN A 994 -36.11 -3.13 28.20
CA GLN A 994 -36.29 -4.01 29.35
C GLN A 994 -35.82 -5.43 29.01
N GLY A 995 -34.71 -5.84 29.63
CA GLY A 995 -34.22 -7.22 29.60
C GLY A 995 -34.80 -8.06 30.74
N ALA A 996 -34.29 -9.29 30.91
CA ALA A 996 -34.74 -10.19 31.96
C ALA A 996 -34.25 -9.79 33.37
N VAL A 997 -33.09 -9.13 33.46
CA VAL A 997 -32.41 -8.81 34.75
C VAL A 997 -32.27 -7.30 34.95
N GLU A 998 -32.09 -6.54 33.88
CA GLU A 998 -31.80 -5.11 33.92
C GLU A 998 -32.66 -4.38 32.87
N THR A 999 -33.15 -3.19 33.23
CA THR A 999 -33.76 -2.24 32.31
C THR A 999 -32.78 -1.09 32.10
N ARG A 1000 -32.49 -0.73 30.86
CA ARG A 1000 -31.51 0.32 30.53
C ARG A 1000 -32.08 1.29 29.48
N SER A 1001 -31.77 2.57 29.64
CA SER A 1001 -32.19 3.61 28.68
C SER A 1001 -31.01 4.11 27.83
N TYR A 1002 -31.30 4.43 26.58
CA TYR A 1002 -30.34 4.97 25.61
C TYR A 1002 -30.88 6.25 24.98
N THR A 1003 -30.07 7.29 24.87
CA THR A 1003 -30.48 8.56 24.25
C THR A 1003 -30.03 8.63 22.79
N ALA A 1004 -30.96 9.00 21.91
CA ALA A 1004 -30.75 9.20 20.48
C ALA A 1004 -30.79 10.71 20.15
N PRO A 1005 -29.82 11.20 19.35
CA PRO A 1005 -29.86 12.58 18.85
C PRO A 1005 -31.10 12.85 17.98
N TYR A 1006 -31.66 14.07 18.06
CA TYR A 1006 -32.88 14.46 17.32
C TYR A 1006 -32.80 14.26 15.80
N ASN A 1007 -31.61 14.41 15.21
CA ASN A 1007 -31.38 14.26 13.78
C ASN A 1007 -31.33 12.80 13.31
N SER A 1008 -31.28 11.83 14.24
CA SER A 1008 -31.11 10.41 13.93
C SER A 1008 -32.47 9.72 13.90
N ARG A 1009 -32.81 9.07 12.78
CA ARG A 1009 -34.06 8.30 12.68
C ARG A 1009 -33.96 6.99 13.46
N LEU A 1010 -35.03 6.59 14.13
CA LEU A 1010 -35.10 5.32 14.86
C LEU A 1010 -35.28 4.14 13.89
N LYS A 1011 -34.63 3.02 14.20
CA LYS A 1011 -34.77 1.73 13.49
C LYS A 1011 -35.65 0.73 14.24
N VAL A 1012 -36.05 1.06 15.47
CA VAL A 1012 -36.81 0.19 16.38
C VAL A 1012 -38.15 0.83 16.71
N ALA A 1013 -39.17 0.00 16.89
CA ALA A 1013 -40.50 0.37 17.35
C ALA A 1013 -40.75 -0.14 18.77
N GLU A 1014 -41.75 0.43 19.44
CA GLU A 1014 -42.21 -0.07 20.75
C GLU A 1014 -42.77 -1.50 20.59
N GLY A 1015 -42.36 -2.39 21.48
CA GLY A 1015 -42.69 -3.82 21.41
C GLY A 1015 -41.69 -4.67 20.60
N ASP A 1016 -40.72 -4.07 19.91
CA ASP A 1016 -39.69 -4.82 19.18
C ASP A 1016 -38.76 -5.58 20.14
N LYS A 1017 -38.48 -6.84 19.80
CA LYS A 1017 -37.45 -7.64 20.47
C LYS A 1017 -36.10 -7.35 19.83
N ILE A 1018 -35.16 -6.91 20.64
CA ILE A 1018 -33.81 -6.56 20.20
C ILE A 1018 -32.76 -7.45 20.84
N THR A 1019 -31.68 -7.68 20.10
CA THR A 1019 -30.54 -8.47 20.53
C THR A 1019 -29.39 -7.58 20.99
N ARG A 1020 -28.52 -8.11 21.84
CA ARG A 1020 -27.33 -7.40 22.31
C ARG A 1020 -26.43 -7.00 21.12
N GLY A 1021 -26.09 -5.72 21.05
CA GLY A 1021 -25.28 -5.13 19.98
C GLY A 1021 -26.08 -4.65 18.77
N GLN A 1022 -27.42 -4.82 18.76
CA GLN A 1022 -28.28 -4.33 17.71
C GLN A 1022 -28.35 -2.80 17.71
N VAL A 1023 -28.42 -2.24 16.50
CA VAL A 1023 -28.49 -0.80 16.27
C VAL A 1023 -29.91 -0.27 16.50
N LEU A 1024 -30.01 0.86 17.20
CA LEU A 1024 -31.28 1.52 17.55
C LEU A 1024 -31.60 2.70 16.65
N THR A 1025 -30.59 3.42 16.18
CA THR A 1025 -30.72 4.62 15.33
C THR A 1025 -30.05 4.44 13.97
N GLU A 1026 -30.41 5.27 13.00
CA GLU A 1026 -29.68 5.39 11.75
C GLU A 1026 -28.29 6.02 11.99
N GLY A 1027 -27.28 5.53 11.25
CA GLY A 1027 -25.91 6.01 11.36
C GLY A 1027 -24.89 4.88 11.26
N SER A 1028 -23.65 5.22 11.58
CA SER A 1028 -22.51 4.30 11.59
C SER A 1028 -22.22 3.78 13.00
N ILE A 1029 -21.90 2.50 13.13
CA ILE A 1029 -21.56 1.88 14.42
C ILE A 1029 -20.09 2.17 14.77
N ASP A 1030 -19.81 2.48 16.04
CA ASP A 1030 -18.43 2.52 16.56
C ASP A 1030 -17.90 1.07 16.73
N PRO A 1031 -16.87 0.67 15.94
CA PRO A 1031 -16.33 -0.69 16.02
C PRO A 1031 -15.77 -1.06 17.40
N LYS A 1032 -15.33 -0.09 18.20
CA LYS A 1032 -14.77 -0.35 19.54
C LYS A 1032 -15.86 -0.63 20.56
N GLU A 1033 -16.97 0.08 20.45
CA GLU A 1033 -18.15 -0.15 21.25
C GLU A 1033 -18.75 -1.51 20.90
N LEU A 1034 -18.88 -1.81 19.61
CA LEU A 1034 -19.34 -3.11 19.13
C LEU A 1034 -18.50 -4.27 19.69
N LEU A 1035 -17.16 -4.15 19.70
CA LEU A 1035 -16.27 -5.16 20.30
C LEU A 1035 -16.46 -5.32 21.80
N LYS A 1036 -16.75 -4.23 22.52
CA LYS A 1036 -16.97 -4.25 23.96
C LYS A 1036 -18.27 -4.97 24.32
N VAL A 1037 -19.31 -4.80 23.48
CA VAL A 1037 -20.66 -5.30 23.72
C VAL A 1037 -20.86 -6.74 23.21
N THR A 1038 -20.35 -7.05 22.02
CA THR A 1038 -20.60 -8.32 21.33
C THR A 1038 -19.40 -9.27 21.45
N ASP A 1039 -18.70 -9.53 20.35
CA ASP A 1039 -17.57 -10.44 20.25
C ASP A 1039 -16.64 -10.04 19.09
N LEU A 1040 -15.59 -10.83 18.88
CA LEU A 1040 -14.62 -10.59 17.81
C LEU A 1040 -15.22 -10.85 16.42
N THR A 1041 -16.06 -11.88 16.30
CA THR A 1041 -16.62 -12.35 15.02
C THR A 1041 -17.55 -11.31 14.43
N THR A 1042 -18.45 -10.76 15.25
CA THR A 1042 -19.40 -9.73 14.84
C THR A 1042 -18.68 -8.47 14.33
N VAL A 1043 -17.60 -8.05 15.00
CA VAL A 1043 -16.82 -6.87 14.60
C VAL A 1043 -16.07 -7.10 13.28
N GLN A 1044 -15.50 -8.29 13.09
CA GLN A 1044 -14.79 -8.64 11.86
C GLN A 1044 -15.74 -8.68 10.65
N GLU A 1045 -16.93 -9.27 10.83
CA GLU A 1045 -17.97 -9.34 9.81
C GLU A 1045 -18.52 -7.94 9.49
N TYR A 1046 -18.80 -7.12 10.50
CA TYR A 1046 -19.22 -5.73 10.30
C TYR A 1046 -18.19 -4.91 9.51
N LEU A 1047 -16.91 -4.98 9.89
CA LEU A 1047 -15.84 -4.27 9.16
C LEU A 1047 -15.70 -4.75 7.72
N LEU A 1048 -15.84 -6.07 7.47
CA LEU A 1048 -15.82 -6.62 6.12
C LEU A 1048 -17.01 -6.09 5.30
N HIS A 1049 -18.22 -6.15 5.85
CA HIS A 1049 -19.45 -5.67 5.20
C HIS A 1049 -19.37 -4.19 4.82
N GLU A 1050 -19.00 -3.32 5.77
CA GLU A 1050 -18.92 -1.88 5.54
C GLU A 1050 -17.86 -1.49 4.51
N VAL A 1051 -16.69 -2.15 4.54
CA VAL A 1051 -15.65 -1.90 3.55
C VAL A 1051 -16.11 -2.34 2.16
N GLN A 1052 -16.68 -3.55 2.04
CA GLN A 1052 -17.13 -4.09 0.75
C GLN A 1052 -18.27 -3.24 0.16
N LYS A 1053 -19.21 -2.80 1.00
CA LYS A 1053 -20.30 -1.90 0.64
C LYS A 1053 -19.78 -0.62 -0.03
N VAL A 1054 -18.79 0.05 0.56
CA VAL A 1054 -18.23 1.30 0.02
C VAL A 1054 -17.55 1.09 -1.34
N TYR A 1055 -16.82 -0.02 -1.54
CA TYR A 1055 -16.18 -0.30 -2.83
C TYR A 1055 -17.21 -0.68 -3.91
N ARG A 1056 -18.19 -1.53 -3.58
CA ARG A 1056 -19.24 -1.98 -4.52
C ARG A 1056 -20.17 -0.83 -4.94
N MET A 1057 -20.58 0.03 -4.02
CA MET A 1057 -21.37 1.25 -4.34
C MET A 1057 -20.63 2.19 -5.30
N GLN A 1058 -19.31 2.15 -5.34
CA GLN A 1058 -18.48 2.94 -6.26
C GLN A 1058 -18.12 2.18 -7.55
N GLY A 1059 -18.67 0.97 -7.75
CA GLY A 1059 -18.44 0.14 -8.93
C GLY A 1059 -17.02 -0.43 -9.00
N VAL A 1060 -16.38 -0.68 -7.86
CA VAL A 1060 -15.08 -1.34 -7.76
C VAL A 1060 -15.26 -2.68 -7.08
N GLU A 1061 -14.82 -3.75 -7.75
CA GLU A 1061 -14.82 -5.09 -7.20
C GLU A 1061 -13.44 -5.43 -6.59
N ILE A 1062 -13.45 -5.97 -5.38
CA ILE A 1062 -12.27 -6.41 -4.64
C ILE A 1062 -12.61 -7.76 -3.98
N GLY A 1063 -11.67 -8.70 -4.03
CA GLY A 1063 -11.80 -9.95 -3.30
C GLY A 1063 -11.87 -9.73 -1.79
N ASP A 1064 -12.87 -10.32 -1.15
CA ASP A 1064 -13.12 -10.27 0.29
C ASP A 1064 -11.88 -10.68 1.13
N LYS A 1065 -11.12 -11.68 0.67
CA LYS A 1065 -9.88 -12.16 1.32
C LYS A 1065 -8.86 -11.06 1.58
N HIS A 1066 -8.79 -10.05 0.72
CA HIS A 1066 -7.86 -8.92 0.91
C HIS A 1066 -8.27 -8.08 2.12
N VAL A 1067 -9.58 -7.85 2.29
CA VAL A 1067 -10.14 -7.14 3.44
C VAL A 1067 -10.00 -7.97 4.72
N GLU A 1068 -10.26 -9.27 4.66
CA GLU A 1068 -10.08 -10.19 5.80
C GLU A 1068 -8.65 -10.14 6.35
N VAL A 1069 -7.65 -10.19 5.45
CA VAL A 1069 -6.24 -10.14 5.84
C VAL A 1069 -5.88 -8.82 6.52
N MET A 1070 -6.45 -7.68 6.07
CA MET A 1070 -6.23 -6.38 6.71
C MET A 1070 -6.92 -6.29 8.08
N VAL A 1071 -8.20 -6.66 8.17
CA VAL A 1071 -8.98 -6.59 9.41
C VAL A 1071 -8.39 -7.53 10.47
N ARG A 1072 -7.84 -8.68 10.06
CA ARG A 1072 -7.08 -9.55 10.96
C ARG A 1072 -5.91 -8.82 11.64
N GLN A 1073 -5.20 -7.94 10.92
CA GLN A 1073 -4.08 -7.18 11.50
C GLN A 1073 -4.53 -6.14 12.53
N MET A 1074 -5.77 -5.63 12.41
CA MET A 1074 -6.33 -4.65 13.36
C MET A 1074 -6.69 -5.28 14.72
N LEU A 1075 -6.83 -6.61 14.79
CA LEU A 1075 -7.33 -7.36 15.95
C LEU A 1075 -6.31 -8.36 16.52
N ARG A 1076 -5.01 -8.21 16.23
CA ARG A 1076 -3.96 -9.15 16.66
C ARG A 1076 -3.59 -9.11 18.14
N LYS A 1077 -4.01 -8.09 18.87
CA LYS A 1077 -3.56 -7.85 20.25
C LYS A 1077 -4.65 -8.10 21.28
N VAL A 1078 -4.22 -8.57 22.44
CA VAL A 1078 -5.03 -8.75 23.64
C VAL A 1078 -4.44 -7.88 24.75
N ARG A 1079 -5.31 -7.17 25.46
CA ARG A 1079 -4.95 -6.46 26.68
C ARG A 1079 -5.18 -7.36 27.88
N VAL A 1080 -4.14 -7.60 28.66
CA VAL A 1080 -4.25 -8.33 29.92
C VAL A 1080 -5.04 -7.48 30.92
N ILE A 1081 -6.10 -8.05 31.51
CA ILE A 1081 -6.90 -7.41 32.56
C ILE A 1081 -6.39 -7.86 33.92
N ASP A 1082 -6.29 -9.17 34.09
CA ASP A 1082 -5.70 -9.81 35.27
C ASP A 1082 -4.54 -10.69 34.82
N ALA A 1083 -3.39 -10.53 35.48
CA ALA A 1083 -2.18 -11.29 35.20
C ALA A 1083 -2.27 -12.73 35.73
N GLY A 1084 -3.15 -13.00 36.69
CA GLY A 1084 -3.14 -14.29 37.41
C GLY A 1084 -1.75 -14.57 37.98
N ASP A 1085 -1.30 -15.82 37.84
CA ASP A 1085 0.02 -16.27 38.29
C ASP A 1085 1.06 -16.27 37.15
N THR A 1086 0.77 -15.63 36.02
CA THR A 1086 1.70 -15.55 34.89
C THR A 1086 2.72 -14.42 35.07
N ASP A 1087 3.83 -14.48 34.32
CA ASP A 1087 4.88 -13.45 34.33
C ASP A 1087 4.48 -12.12 33.64
N VAL A 1088 3.24 -12.00 33.17
CA VAL A 1088 2.79 -10.83 32.40
C VAL A 1088 2.26 -9.72 33.32
N LEU A 1089 2.39 -8.46 32.90
CA LEU A 1089 1.87 -7.34 33.68
C LEU A 1089 0.42 -7.00 33.32
N PRO A 1090 -0.42 -6.59 34.30
CA PRO A 1090 -1.77 -6.14 34.03
C PRO A 1090 -1.75 -4.84 33.20
N GLY A 1091 -2.64 -4.76 32.21
CA GLY A 1091 -2.75 -3.64 31.29
C GLY A 1091 -1.81 -3.68 30.08
N THR A 1092 -0.89 -4.65 30.02
CA THR A 1092 0.00 -4.83 28.86
C THR A 1092 -0.76 -5.33 27.63
N LEU A 1093 -0.26 -4.92 26.46
CA LEU A 1093 -0.76 -5.33 25.16
C LEU A 1093 0.16 -6.42 24.61
N LEU A 1094 -0.33 -7.66 24.59
CA LEU A 1094 0.39 -8.82 24.06
C LEU A 1094 -0.23 -9.27 22.75
N ASP A 1095 0.56 -9.94 21.92
CA ASP A 1095 0.02 -10.68 20.78
C ASP A 1095 -0.80 -11.87 21.28
N ILE A 1096 -1.86 -12.25 20.56
CA ILE A 1096 -2.69 -13.42 20.86
C ILE A 1096 -1.83 -14.68 21.06
N HIS A 1097 -0.78 -14.88 20.24
CA HIS A 1097 0.07 -16.07 20.35
C HIS A 1097 0.92 -16.07 21.63
N GLN A 1098 1.52 -14.92 21.97
CA GLN A 1098 2.32 -14.78 23.20
C GLN A 1098 1.44 -14.97 24.45
N PHE A 1099 0.24 -14.38 24.45
CA PHE A 1099 -0.73 -14.54 25.52
C PHE A 1099 -1.20 -16.00 25.67
N THR A 1100 -1.48 -16.67 24.55
CA THR A 1100 -1.91 -18.07 24.56
C THR A 1100 -0.82 -19.00 25.07
N GLU A 1101 0.44 -18.78 24.67
CA GLU A 1101 1.57 -19.61 25.10
C GLU A 1101 1.88 -19.43 26.59
N ALA A 1102 1.88 -18.19 27.09
CA ALA A 1102 2.04 -17.90 28.51
C ALA A 1102 0.97 -18.60 29.36
N ASN A 1103 -0.29 -18.56 28.91
CA ASN A 1103 -1.40 -19.22 29.60
C ASN A 1103 -1.31 -20.74 29.54
N LYS A 1104 -0.95 -21.32 28.39
CA LYS A 1104 -0.79 -22.78 28.27
C LYS A 1104 0.25 -23.30 29.25
N LYS A 1105 1.39 -22.61 29.39
CA LYS A 1105 2.46 -23.01 30.31
C LYS A 1105 1.97 -23.04 31.76
N VAL A 1106 1.34 -21.96 32.22
CA VAL A 1106 0.86 -21.83 33.62
C VAL A 1106 -0.31 -22.78 33.92
N LEU A 1107 -1.16 -23.05 32.92
CA LEU A 1107 -2.27 -24.00 33.05
C LEU A 1107 -1.79 -25.45 33.22
N LEU A 1108 -0.67 -25.83 32.59
CA LEU A 1108 -0.03 -27.13 32.80
C LEU A 1108 0.55 -27.29 34.22
N GLU A 1109 0.95 -26.19 34.84
CA GLU A 1109 1.45 -26.15 36.23
C GLU A 1109 0.31 -26.14 37.27
N GLY A 1110 -0.96 -26.05 36.84
CA GLY A 1110 -2.14 -26.03 37.72
C GLY A 1110 -2.45 -24.66 38.36
N ASN A 1111 -1.75 -23.61 37.92
CA ASN A 1111 -1.89 -22.25 38.44
C ASN A 1111 -2.97 -21.44 37.68
N ARG A 1112 -3.32 -20.24 38.17
CA ARG A 1112 -4.35 -19.40 37.52
C ARG A 1112 -3.76 -18.68 36.30
N PRO A 1113 -4.28 -18.91 35.08
CA PRO A 1113 -3.80 -18.24 33.88
C PRO A 1113 -4.21 -16.76 33.86
N ALA A 1114 -3.55 -15.97 33.02
CA ALA A 1114 -3.93 -14.58 32.79
C ALA A 1114 -5.27 -14.49 32.04
N THR A 1115 -6.04 -13.45 32.35
CA THR A 1115 -7.27 -13.11 31.61
C THR A 1115 -7.06 -11.82 30.81
N GLY A 1116 -7.55 -11.81 29.58
CA GLY A 1116 -7.36 -10.68 28.67
C GLY A 1116 -8.58 -10.43 27.79
N ARG A 1117 -8.69 -9.21 27.28
CA ARG A 1117 -9.71 -8.82 26.29
C ARG A 1117 -9.05 -8.44 24.97
N PRO A 1118 -9.58 -8.89 23.82
CA PRO A 1118 -9.06 -8.46 22.52
C PRO A 1118 -9.22 -6.95 22.36
N VAL A 1119 -8.31 -6.34 21.61
CA VAL A 1119 -8.38 -4.91 21.32
C VAL A 1119 -8.39 -4.66 19.81
N LEU A 1120 -9.22 -3.70 19.40
CA LEU A 1120 -9.22 -3.16 18.05
C LEU A 1120 -8.30 -1.94 17.98
N LEU A 1121 -7.32 -2.00 17.07
CA LEU A 1121 -6.38 -0.92 16.82
C LEU A 1121 -6.50 -0.46 15.37
N GLY A 1122 -6.47 0.86 15.15
CA GLY A 1122 -6.31 1.42 13.81
C GLY A 1122 -4.96 1.05 13.20
N ILE A 1123 -4.90 0.98 11.88
CA ILE A 1123 -3.70 0.54 11.13
C ILE A 1123 -2.43 1.33 11.49
N THR A 1124 -2.54 2.64 11.74
CA THR A 1124 -1.38 3.48 12.15
C THR A 1124 -0.86 3.06 13.53
N LYS A 1125 -1.76 2.75 14.46
CA LYS A 1125 -1.40 2.36 15.83
C LYS A 1125 -0.87 0.92 15.87
N ALA A 1126 -1.47 0.01 15.10
CA ALA A 1126 -1.01 -1.36 14.95
C ALA A 1126 0.43 -1.42 14.41
N SER A 1127 0.75 -0.61 13.38
CA SER A 1127 2.08 -0.55 12.77
C SER A 1127 3.19 -0.08 13.74
N LEU A 1128 2.84 0.78 14.70
CA LEU A 1128 3.77 1.30 15.72
C LEU A 1128 4.02 0.31 16.87
N GLU A 1129 3.06 -0.57 17.13
CA GLU A 1129 3.10 -1.56 18.22
C GLU A 1129 3.60 -2.93 17.72
N THR A 1130 4.40 -2.95 16.65
CA THR A 1130 5.03 -4.17 16.14
C THR A 1130 6.18 -4.62 17.05
N ASP A 1131 6.53 -5.91 16.97
CA ASP A 1131 7.62 -6.47 17.78
C ASP A 1131 8.98 -5.93 17.34
N SER A 1132 9.21 -5.83 16.01
CA SER A 1132 10.39 -5.22 15.40
C SER A 1132 10.41 -3.71 15.59
N PHE A 1133 11.43 -3.22 16.29
CA PHE A 1133 11.64 -1.77 16.43
C PHE A 1133 12.17 -1.14 15.14
N LEU A 1134 12.85 -1.89 14.26
CA LEU A 1134 13.34 -1.38 12.97
C LEU A 1134 12.18 -1.04 12.03
N SER A 1135 11.19 -1.93 11.95
CA SER A 1135 10.00 -1.68 11.13
C SER A 1135 9.21 -0.48 11.65
N ALA A 1136 8.92 -0.44 12.96
CA ALA A 1136 8.21 0.69 13.57
C ALA A 1136 8.96 2.03 13.42
N ALA A 1137 10.28 2.03 13.61
CA ALA A 1137 11.11 3.25 13.54
C ALA A 1137 11.17 3.86 12.13
N SER A 1138 11.05 3.03 11.09
CA SER A 1138 11.02 3.47 9.69
C SER A 1138 9.69 4.16 9.30
N PHE A 1139 8.61 3.81 10.01
CA PHE A 1139 7.29 4.35 9.77
C PHE A 1139 7.11 5.72 10.41
N GLN A 1140 6.85 5.83 11.72
CA GLN A 1140 6.60 7.11 12.39
C GLN A 1140 7.30 7.17 13.75
N GLU A 1141 7.50 8.39 14.25
CA GLU A 1141 8.01 8.65 15.61
C GLU A 1141 9.30 7.88 15.95
N THR A 1142 10.26 7.84 15.00
CA THR A 1142 11.53 7.12 15.09
C THR A 1142 12.22 7.28 16.46
N THR A 1143 12.26 8.50 17.01
CA THR A 1143 12.88 8.76 18.31
C THR A 1143 12.15 8.08 19.45
N ARG A 1144 10.81 8.07 19.47
CA ARG A 1144 10.01 7.43 20.52
C ARG A 1144 10.22 5.92 20.51
N VAL A 1145 10.20 5.31 19.33
CA VAL A 1145 10.40 3.86 19.14
C VAL A 1145 11.79 3.44 19.59
N LEU A 1146 12.85 4.14 19.14
CA LEU A 1146 14.23 3.82 19.52
C LEU A 1146 14.49 4.02 21.01
N THR A 1147 13.90 5.04 21.63
CA THR A 1147 14.02 5.30 23.07
C THR A 1147 13.40 4.16 23.89
N ASP A 1148 12.21 3.68 23.51
CA ASP A 1148 11.55 2.56 24.20
C ASP A 1148 12.32 1.25 24.01
N ALA A 1149 12.78 0.98 22.78
CA ALA A 1149 13.54 -0.23 22.46
C ALA A 1149 14.89 -0.27 23.20
N ALA A 1150 15.60 0.85 23.30
CA ALA A 1150 16.87 0.95 24.02
C ALA A 1150 16.72 0.72 25.53
N ILE A 1151 15.67 1.23 26.16
CA ILE A 1151 15.37 0.99 27.58
C ILE A 1151 15.06 -0.49 27.81
N LYS A 1152 14.19 -1.06 26.98
CA LYS A 1152 13.78 -2.47 27.09
C LYS A 1152 14.89 -3.46 26.72
N GLY A 1153 16.02 -2.98 26.17
CA GLY A 1153 17.09 -3.87 25.70
C GLY A 1153 16.62 -4.79 24.57
N LYS A 1154 15.70 -4.31 23.72
CA LYS A 1154 14.98 -5.17 22.75
C LYS A 1154 15.93 -5.84 21.77
N ARG A 1155 15.61 -7.10 21.45
CA ARG A 1155 16.20 -7.89 20.37
C ARG A 1155 15.18 -8.03 19.24
N ASP A 1156 15.64 -7.86 18.01
CA ASP A 1156 14.86 -8.00 16.78
C ASP A 1156 15.32 -9.23 16.01
N GLU A 1157 14.40 -10.15 15.72
CA GLU A 1157 14.65 -11.42 15.02
C GLU A 1157 14.60 -11.30 13.49
N LEU A 1158 14.35 -10.11 12.94
CA LEU A 1158 14.39 -9.85 11.48
C LEU A 1158 13.46 -10.78 10.67
N LEU A 1159 12.28 -11.09 11.20
CA LEU A 1159 11.32 -12.01 10.54
C LEU A 1159 10.54 -11.36 9.39
N GLY A 1160 10.42 -10.04 9.37
CA GLY A 1160 9.62 -9.30 8.39
C GLY A 1160 10.39 -8.89 7.13
N LEU A 1161 9.67 -8.32 6.17
CA LEU A 1161 10.27 -7.88 4.90
C LEU A 1161 11.08 -6.59 5.07
N LYS A 1162 10.57 -5.58 5.79
CA LYS A 1162 11.21 -4.26 5.94
C LYS A 1162 12.60 -4.34 6.55
N GLU A 1163 12.73 -5.14 7.59
CA GLU A 1163 13.94 -5.32 8.38
C GLU A 1163 15.06 -5.84 7.49
N ASN A 1164 14.75 -6.87 6.70
CA ASN A 1164 15.66 -7.47 5.73
C ASN A 1164 16.01 -6.50 4.58
N VAL A 1165 15.05 -5.73 4.07
CA VAL A 1165 15.31 -4.68 3.06
C VAL A 1165 16.22 -3.58 3.61
N ILE A 1166 15.98 -3.11 4.84
CA ILE A 1166 16.76 -2.07 5.49
C ILE A 1166 18.21 -2.50 5.65
N ILE A 1167 18.44 -3.75 6.09
CA ILE A 1167 19.79 -4.24 6.31
C ILE A 1167 20.49 -4.75 5.03
N GLY A 1168 19.71 -5.09 3.99
CA GLY A 1168 20.23 -5.64 2.74
C GLY A 1168 20.40 -7.16 2.76
N LYS A 1169 19.56 -7.88 3.51
CA LYS A 1169 19.42 -9.35 3.42
C LYS A 1169 18.31 -9.73 2.44
N LEU A 1170 18.35 -10.97 1.96
CA LEU A 1170 17.23 -11.55 1.20
C LEU A 1170 15.97 -11.54 2.07
N VAL A 1171 14.86 -11.11 1.48
CA VAL A 1171 13.58 -11.08 2.16
C VAL A 1171 13.06 -12.50 2.41
N PRO A 1172 12.43 -12.79 3.56
CA PRO A 1172 11.91 -14.12 3.89
C PRO A 1172 10.55 -14.43 3.23
N ALA A 1173 10.39 -14.04 1.96
CA ALA A 1173 9.20 -14.30 1.14
C ALA A 1173 9.62 -14.68 -0.29
N GLY A 1174 8.69 -15.30 -1.03
CA GLY A 1174 8.96 -15.83 -2.36
C GLY A 1174 10.17 -16.77 -2.39
N THR A 1175 11.05 -16.58 -3.37
CA THR A 1175 12.29 -17.35 -3.57
C THR A 1175 13.29 -17.22 -2.41
N GLY A 1176 13.18 -16.17 -1.59
CA GLY A 1176 14.06 -15.93 -0.45
C GLY A 1176 13.79 -16.82 0.77
N MET A 1177 12.69 -17.60 0.78
CA MET A 1177 12.40 -18.53 1.88
C MET A 1177 13.42 -19.67 1.96
N MET A 1178 13.72 -20.08 3.20
CA MET A 1178 14.61 -21.22 3.47
C MET A 1178 14.12 -22.54 2.86
N LYS A 1179 12.80 -22.70 2.68
CA LYS A 1179 12.19 -23.87 2.03
C LYS A 1179 12.73 -24.07 0.61
N TYR A 1180 12.82 -23.01 -0.18
CA TYR A 1180 13.30 -23.07 -1.57
C TYR A 1180 14.82 -23.01 -1.65
N ARG A 1181 15.47 -22.22 -0.79
CA ARG A 1181 16.93 -22.07 -0.78
C ARG A 1181 17.70 -23.34 -0.43
N LYS A 1182 17.10 -24.29 0.30
CA LYS A 1182 17.74 -25.56 0.69
C LYS A 1182 17.62 -26.65 -0.38
N VAL A 1183 16.81 -26.44 -1.42
CA VAL A 1183 16.62 -27.39 -2.52
C VAL A 1183 17.92 -27.48 -3.33
N LYS A 1184 18.33 -28.71 -3.68
CA LYS A 1184 19.49 -28.97 -4.54
C LYS A 1184 19.03 -29.65 -5.83
N PRO A 1185 19.61 -29.32 -6.99
CA PRO A 1185 19.33 -30.04 -8.22
C PRO A 1185 19.85 -31.50 -8.12
N VAL A 1186 19.08 -32.45 -8.62
CA VAL A 1186 19.48 -33.86 -8.78
C VAL A 1186 19.40 -34.20 -10.27
N SER A 1187 20.45 -34.77 -10.83
CA SER A 1187 20.45 -35.23 -12.23
C SER A 1187 19.79 -36.62 -12.32
N ASN A 1188 18.59 -36.71 -12.89
CA ASN A 1188 17.98 -38.00 -13.29
C ASN A 1188 18.62 -38.53 -14.58
N VAL A 1189 19.96 -38.63 -14.59
CA VAL A 1189 20.67 -39.39 -15.62
C VAL A 1189 20.88 -40.78 -15.03
N GLN A 1190 20.08 -41.76 -15.47
CA GLN A 1190 20.47 -43.16 -15.31
C GLN A 1190 21.84 -43.31 -15.96
N PRO A 1191 22.86 -43.83 -15.25
CA PRO A 1191 24.14 -44.13 -15.89
C PRO A 1191 23.84 -45.18 -16.97
N THR A 1192 23.96 -44.79 -18.24
CA THR A 1192 24.00 -45.73 -19.36
C THR A 1192 25.17 -46.66 -19.09
N GLU A 1193 24.87 -47.94 -18.83
CA GLU A 1193 25.88 -48.99 -18.70
C GLU A 1193 26.83 -48.94 -19.90
N ASP A 1194 28.11 -48.83 -19.60
CA ASP A 1194 29.19 -48.93 -20.56
C ASP A 1194 29.03 -50.23 -21.36
N MET A 1195 28.68 -50.12 -22.64
CA MET A 1195 28.83 -51.24 -23.57
C MET A 1195 30.33 -51.51 -23.72
N VAL A 1196 30.74 -52.62 -23.12
CA VAL A 1196 32.05 -53.25 -23.32
C VAL A 1196 32.27 -53.44 -24.83
N PRO A 1197 33.43 -53.02 -25.40
CA PRO A 1197 33.75 -53.32 -26.78
C PRO A 1197 34.05 -54.82 -26.89
N VAL A 1198 33.24 -55.53 -27.68
CA VAL A 1198 33.55 -56.89 -28.12
C VAL A 1198 34.53 -56.78 -29.28
N GLU A 1199 35.71 -57.40 -29.11
CA GLU A 1199 36.70 -57.65 -30.18
C GLU A 1199 36.13 -58.45 -31.35
#